data_AF-A0AAD5Q776-F1
#
_entry.id   AF-A0AAD5Q776-F1
#
_cell.length_a   1.000
_cell.length_b   1.000
_cell.length_c   1.000
_cell.angle_alpha   90.00
_cell.angle_beta   90.00
_cell.angle_gamma   90.00
#
_symmetry.space_group_name_H-M   'P 1'
#
loop_
_entity.id
_entity.type
_entity.pdbx_description
1 polymer ?
#
loop_
_entity_poly.entity_id
_entity_poly.type
_entity_poly.pdbx_seq_one_letter_code
_entity_poly.pdbx_strand_id
1 'polypeptide(L)'
;MSDYEEEDEKWIQWFCSLSGNEHFCEVPTSYIEDSFNLYGLRALIPNFQDALNIILDMTDIPYDDDVPPYAAELYGMIHARYIITSHGLDAMMKKYRDRDFGVCPRALCDGQPVVPAGMHDEWKQSEMKVFCPRCRDLYTPVTEYQSPPIDGAYFGTTFPHLFFMTYRELEPPPSTVLYVPRIFGYKIHNRGANRRRLVLTSNEQEEDGKQRTRSGGISILMIGAEEEAQWASPGDVADAVDEVASAVGAQLRVDGSPAWEDVTDLFKAAAKELKVGQLVHAEHFSLYDSMSALELLDPKMDAGMQLLQRGTRSLPVSERVRQNAVQLTFPSGRDVLATLNELLRCEAAWLDGQPLAQTLLTSVYLHRDGLRALLHSLLGGDDSADLETQLEAMGGRASDTLLLVVATSFLFSLHTANHVREVVVRADIYEEEDFSPASGFDLSIFDTWTPLRMHQLMDFTLRRLRKLLEQQRASIAAKGASKKAAKKKSSGKKAAADAEPGAGATDALDSLDTNPKVGLALCEAMLRRLELRHALHVVYTSLGLTEAEVDLHQARSRFDELRTMVQRMSMETLELDPECFSGKPIGFDKTLSRLLMSGSPPREVTLPSLDDAFKILDSLLRDLGTACAPNNQSPSAWERMEDVRIFLSDFSRQRPSIVARSYVMLLLYCDKKIYGRFGFMDWLSDEMVMNGVPSVLLSTQEGVRFSSRCIETVYESLKVYLHHRSRQRARIEMLLEDWSALQIEAAAVDDHFTTEMAIPKGAYPRYFTAWTLEQVVTLMIHYVLLGLELELYAPSEYSTVYWYLDYLCGSRLQNLQVTWGFLDKMKEIMKEHGRGRAGQSDSKDSLPQRFEREIQYMEMLRSMMRALFQVFAAMERDGSIPSVAPIFGSPTVRFQHRFAAFQSLHFPAALTFDDFTSNSDFSRFGVDLIYKSAEECFKVARTHGEALMAAAGKTSRESGEQSSLPKPETGRHAEAQIVVRTAVANAVELARLEKLSDGRGKSSKQTASVQKSATTDFAMHPHFPVVRFTSDRR
;
A
#
# COMPACT_ATOMS: atom_id res chain seq x y z
N MET A 1 -19.57 75.56 -17.97
CA MET A 1 -19.51 74.48 -18.98
C MET A 1 -18.07 74.01 -18.98
N SER A 2 -17.82 73.00 -18.14
CA SER A 2 -16.64 72.16 -18.22
C SER A 2 -17.15 70.83 -18.78
N ASP A 3 -16.71 70.48 -19.97
CA ASP A 3 -16.98 69.19 -20.59
C ASP A 3 -16.46 68.09 -19.64
N TYR A 4 -17.39 67.29 -19.12
CA TYR A 4 -17.11 65.99 -18.55
C TYR A 4 -17.35 65.00 -19.69
N GLU A 5 -16.28 64.40 -20.21
CA GLU A 5 -16.38 63.24 -21.09
C GLU A 5 -17.05 62.11 -20.29
N GLU A 6 -18.24 61.68 -20.69
CA GLU A 6 -18.86 60.44 -20.21
C GLU A 6 -17.97 59.27 -20.69
N GLU A 7 -17.28 58.57 -19.79
CA GLU A 7 -16.61 57.31 -20.12
C GLU A 7 -17.70 56.28 -20.47
N ASP A 8 -17.72 55.83 -21.72
CA ASP A 8 -18.61 54.74 -22.16
C ASP A 8 -18.40 53.49 -21.27
N GLU A 9 -19.46 53.02 -20.61
CA GLU A 9 -19.43 51.83 -19.74
C GLU A 9 -19.10 50.59 -20.59
N LYS A 10 -18.00 49.88 -20.27
CA LYS A 10 -17.56 48.69 -21.01
C LYS A 10 -18.46 47.48 -20.73
N TRP A 11 -18.59 46.55 -21.67
CA TRP A 11 -19.50 45.39 -21.54
C TRP A 11 -19.25 44.57 -20.26
N ILE A 12 -17.99 44.35 -19.89
CA ILE A 12 -17.64 43.58 -18.68
C ILE A 12 -18.11 44.30 -17.40
N GLN A 13 -17.96 45.63 -17.35
CA GLN A 13 -18.38 46.46 -16.22
C GLN A 13 -19.91 46.49 -16.12
N TRP A 14 -20.57 46.69 -17.26
CA TRP A 14 -22.02 46.58 -17.37
C TRP A 14 -22.53 45.20 -16.94
N PHE A 15 -21.96 44.11 -17.44
CA PHE A 15 -22.40 42.74 -17.11
C PHE A 15 -22.26 42.44 -15.61
N CYS A 16 -21.18 42.89 -14.97
CA CYS A 16 -20.96 42.69 -13.55
C CYS A 16 -21.77 43.65 -12.67
N SER A 17 -22.31 44.76 -13.23
CA SER A 17 -23.19 45.70 -12.53
C SER A 17 -24.68 45.30 -12.59
N LEU A 18 -25.05 44.33 -13.45
CA LEU A 18 -26.41 43.79 -13.53
C LEU A 18 -26.88 43.13 -12.23
N SER A 19 -28.16 43.34 -11.88
CA SER A 19 -28.78 42.73 -10.70
C SER A 19 -28.81 41.20 -10.82
N GLY A 20 -28.23 40.52 -9.83
CA GLY A 20 -28.03 39.07 -9.81
C GLY A 20 -26.62 38.63 -10.18
N ASN A 21 -25.83 39.45 -10.89
CA ASN A 21 -24.45 39.15 -11.28
C ASN A 21 -23.42 39.59 -10.23
N GLU A 22 -23.85 39.91 -9.01
CA GLU A 22 -23.00 40.44 -7.93
C GLU A 22 -21.82 39.51 -7.57
N HIS A 23 -21.94 38.21 -7.89
CA HIS A 23 -20.91 37.20 -7.62
C HIS A 23 -19.76 37.19 -8.62
N PHE A 24 -19.90 37.80 -9.80
CA PHE A 24 -18.83 37.89 -10.78
C PHE A 24 -17.77 38.94 -10.37
N CYS A 25 -16.52 38.67 -10.74
CA CYS A 25 -15.48 39.69 -10.77
C CYS A 25 -15.19 40.11 -12.22
N GLU A 26 -14.72 41.35 -12.40
CA GLU A 26 -14.35 41.89 -13.70
C GLU A 26 -13.06 41.21 -14.18
N VAL A 27 -13.16 40.41 -15.25
CA VAL A 27 -12.00 39.76 -15.87
C VAL A 27 -11.25 40.80 -16.74
N PRO A 28 -9.94 41.03 -16.55
CA PRO A 28 -9.17 41.94 -17.38
C PRO A 28 -9.18 41.53 -18.84
N THR A 29 -9.35 42.48 -19.77
CA THR A 29 -9.36 42.19 -21.21
C THR A 29 -8.06 41.54 -21.69
N SER A 30 -6.91 41.86 -21.06
CA SER A 30 -5.63 41.22 -21.36
C SER A 30 -5.60 39.71 -21.09
N TYR A 31 -6.42 39.21 -20.16
CA TYR A 31 -6.57 37.77 -19.91
C TYR A 31 -7.41 37.10 -21.00
N ILE A 32 -8.44 37.80 -21.49
CA ILE A 32 -9.38 37.35 -22.52
C ILE A 32 -8.73 37.37 -23.90
N GLU A 33 -7.89 38.37 -24.19
CA GLU A 33 -7.17 38.50 -25.47
C GLU A 33 -6.15 37.37 -25.69
N ASP A 34 -5.65 36.74 -24.62
CA ASP A 34 -4.75 35.60 -24.72
C ASP A 34 -5.50 34.31 -25.09
N SER A 35 -5.33 33.91 -26.35
CA SER A 35 -5.95 32.72 -26.93
C SER A 35 -5.65 31.42 -26.18
N PHE A 36 -4.56 31.34 -25.41
CA PHE A 36 -4.24 30.17 -24.59
C PHE A 36 -5.28 29.96 -23.48
N ASN A 37 -5.73 31.03 -22.84
CA ASN A 37 -6.72 30.98 -21.75
C ASN A 37 -8.11 30.54 -22.24
N LEU A 38 -8.38 30.73 -23.54
CA LEU A 38 -9.65 30.38 -24.18
C LEU A 38 -9.65 28.98 -24.84
N TYR A 39 -8.57 28.20 -24.70
CA TYR A 39 -8.43 26.90 -25.35
C TYR A 39 -9.58 25.94 -25.00
N GLY A 40 -10.17 25.29 -26.00
CA GLY A 40 -11.28 24.35 -25.83
C GLY A 40 -12.68 24.97 -25.70
N LEU A 41 -12.82 26.27 -25.41
CA LEU A 41 -14.14 26.93 -25.30
C LEU A 41 -14.83 27.14 -26.66
N ARG A 42 -14.04 27.22 -27.74
CA ARG A 42 -14.56 27.43 -29.11
C ARG A 42 -15.48 26.31 -29.61
N ALA A 43 -15.31 25.09 -29.11
CA ALA A 43 -16.16 23.96 -29.48
C ALA A 43 -17.46 23.89 -28.65
N LEU A 44 -17.52 24.60 -27.52
CA LEU A 44 -18.61 24.52 -26.55
C LEU A 44 -19.69 25.60 -26.77
N ILE A 45 -19.28 26.82 -27.15
CA ILE A 45 -20.19 27.97 -27.27
C ILE A 45 -20.52 28.25 -28.75
N PRO A 46 -21.82 28.33 -29.14
CA PRO A 46 -22.21 28.73 -30.48
C PRO A 46 -21.82 30.19 -30.76
N ASN A 47 -21.42 30.49 -32.00
CA ASN A 47 -21.01 31.85 -32.42
C ASN A 47 -19.89 32.46 -31.55
N PHE A 48 -18.92 31.65 -31.13
CA PHE A 48 -17.80 32.03 -30.26
C PHE A 48 -17.10 33.34 -30.65
N GLN A 49 -16.85 33.58 -31.94
CA GLN A 49 -16.15 34.78 -32.38
C GLN A 49 -17.00 36.04 -32.20
N ASP A 50 -18.30 35.95 -32.47
CA ASP A 50 -19.22 37.06 -32.29
C ASP A 50 -19.40 37.35 -30.80
N ALA A 51 -19.49 36.30 -29.97
CA ALA A 51 -19.52 36.40 -28.51
C ALA A 51 -18.29 37.14 -27.96
N LEU A 52 -17.09 36.78 -28.43
CA LEU A 52 -15.83 37.38 -28.01
C LEU A 52 -15.72 38.85 -28.45
N ASN A 53 -16.19 39.17 -29.66
CA ASN A 53 -16.20 40.55 -30.16
C ASN A 53 -17.13 41.45 -29.33
N ILE A 54 -18.26 40.92 -28.83
CA ILE A 54 -19.19 41.62 -27.95
C ILE A 54 -18.54 41.88 -26.57
N ILE A 55 -17.93 40.85 -25.97
CA ILE A 55 -17.27 40.97 -24.64
C ILE A 55 -16.10 41.97 -24.66
N LEU A 56 -15.40 42.09 -25.79
CA LEU A 56 -14.26 43.00 -25.98
C LEU A 56 -14.67 44.37 -26.55
N ASP A 57 -15.95 44.72 -26.54
CA ASP A 57 -16.48 46.01 -27.02
C ASP A 57 -16.07 46.37 -28.46
N MET A 58 -15.89 45.35 -29.32
CA MET A 58 -15.53 45.53 -30.73
C MET A 58 -16.77 45.70 -31.65
N THR A 59 -17.97 45.81 -31.06
CA THR A 59 -19.25 45.94 -31.77
C THR A 59 -20.11 47.05 -31.16
N ASP A 60 -20.72 47.90 -31.99
CA ASP A 60 -21.58 49.03 -31.55
C ASP A 60 -23.00 48.61 -31.10
N ILE A 61 -23.13 47.52 -30.34
CA ILE A 61 -24.43 47.04 -29.86
C ILE A 61 -24.76 47.79 -28.55
N PRO A 62 -25.90 48.50 -28.44
CA PRO A 62 -26.32 49.11 -27.19
C PRO A 62 -26.53 48.04 -26.11
N TYR A 63 -25.96 48.21 -24.91
CA TYR A 63 -26.06 47.26 -23.81
C TYR A 63 -27.45 47.30 -23.14
N ASP A 64 -28.45 46.74 -23.81
CA ASP A 64 -29.83 46.56 -23.34
C ASP A 64 -30.35 45.14 -23.72
N ASP A 65 -31.66 44.89 -23.72
CA ASP A 65 -32.34 43.60 -24.02
C ASP A 65 -31.92 42.88 -25.33
N ASP A 66 -31.08 43.47 -26.18
CA ASP A 66 -30.61 42.93 -27.47
C ASP A 66 -29.26 42.16 -27.38
N VAL A 67 -28.64 42.03 -26.19
CA VAL A 67 -27.38 41.25 -26.05
C VAL A 67 -27.65 39.75 -26.18
N PRO A 68 -27.03 39.05 -27.15
CA PRO A 68 -27.24 37.62 -27.33
C PRO A 68 -26.78 36.79 -26.11
N PRO A 69 -27.53 35.76 -25.70
CA PRO A 69 -27.26 35.00 -24.47
C PRO A 69 -25.89 34.29 -24.50
N TYR A 70 -25.39 33.95 -25.69
CA TYR A 70 -24.10 33.27 -25.84
C TYR A 70 -22.89 34.11 -25.39
N ALA A 71 -23.02 35.45 -25.32
CA ALA A 71 -21.96 36.32 -24.82
C ALA A 71 -21.78 36.17 -23.30
N ALA A 72 -22.90 36.18 -22.56
CA ALA A 72 -22.91 35.90 -21.13
C ALA A 72 -22.44 34.46 -20.82
N GLU A 73 -22.87 33.48 -21.64
CA GLU A 73 -22.46 32.08 -21.49
C GLU A 73 -20.93 31.90 -21.68
N LEU A 74 -20.33 32.57 -22.68
CA LEU A 74 -18.89 32.55 -22.89
C LEU A 74 -18.14 33.22 -21.73
N TYR A 75 -18.59 34.40 -21.29
CA TYR A 75 -17.96 35.13 -20.18
C TYR A 75 -17.97 34.30 -18.89
N GLY A 76 -19.07 33.61 -18.59
CA GLY A 76 -19.15 32.71 -17.44
C GLY A 76 -18.09 31.60 -17.45
N MET A 77 -17.85 30.97 -18.61
CA MET A 77 -16.82 29.94 -18.75
C MET A 77 -15.39 30.49 -18.68
N ILE A 78 -15.17 31.72 -19.14
CA ILE A 78 -13.90 32.43 -18.99
C ILE A 78 -13.66 32.79 -17.52
N HIS A 79 -14.69 33.28 -16.84
CA HIS A 79 -14.65 33.64 -15.43
C HIS A 79 -14.27 32.45 -14.55
N ALA A 80 -14.84 31.27 -14.78
CA ALA A 80 -14.49 30.04 -14.06
C ALA A 80 -12.98 29.71 -14.12
N ARG A 81 -12.34 29.97 -15.26
CA ARG A 81 -10.89 29.79 -15.46
C ARG A 81 -10.07 30.93 -14.86
N TYR A 82 -10.60 32.15 -14.89
CA TYR A 82 -9.92 33.31 -14.34
C TYR A 82 -9.82 33.27 -12.81
N ILE A 83 -10.90 32.91 -12.11
CA ILE A 83 -10.96 32.99 -10.64
C ILE A 83 -10.08 31.97 -9.91
N ILE A 84 -9.52 30.98 -10.62
CA ILE A 84 -8.52 30.05 -10.07
C ILE A 84 -7.07 30.51 -10.30
N THR A 85 -6.85 31.61 -11.04
CA THR A 85 -5.53 32.24 -11.19
C THR A 85 -5.20 33.11 -9.97
N SER A 86 -3.93 33.43 -9.75
CA SER A 86 -3.53 34.31 -8.63
C SER A 86 -4.23 35.67 -8.67
N HIS A 87 -4.34 36.28 -9.85
CA HIS A 87 -5.00 37.57 -10.02
C HIS A 87 -6.53 37.48 -9.82
N GLY A 88 -7.16 36.42 -10.30
CA GLY A 88 -8.58 36.18 -10.09
C GLY A 88 -8.91 35.88 -8.62
N LEU A 89 -8.07 35.12 -7.92
CA LEU A 89 -8.18 34.88 -6.49
C LEU A 89 -8.11 36.18 -5.68
N ASP A 90 -7.18 37.09 -6.00
CA ASP A 90 -7.08 38.41 -5.36
C ASP A 90 -8.35 39.26 -5.62
N ALA A 91 -8.87 39.24 -6.85
CA ALA A 91 -10.10 39.96 -7.22
C ALA A 91 -11.32 39.44 -6.43
N MET A 92 -11.45 38.11 -6.33
CA MET A 92 -12.51 37.47 -5.56
C MET A 92 -12.33 37.68 -4.05
N MET A 93 -11.09 37.80 -3.55
CA MET A 93 -10.83 38.11 -2.14
C MET A 93 -11.39 39.48 -1.75
N LYS A 94 -11.20 40.48 -2.61
CA LYS A 94 -11.73 41.84 -2.36
C LYS A 94 -13.23 41.79 -2.13
N LYS A 95 -13.96 41.12 -3.04
CA LYS A 95 -15.41 40.89 -2.94
C LYS A 95 -15.82 40.08 -1.72
N TYR A 96 -15.04 39.06 -1.34
CA TYR A 96 -15.28 38.26 -0.12
C TYR A 96 -15.18 39.12 1.15
N ARG A 97 -14.21 40.05 1.22
CA ARG A 97 -14.06 40.97 2.36
C ARG A 97 -15.21 41.97 2.45
N ASP A 98 -15.69 42.44 1.31
CA ASP A 98 -16.81 43.38 1.19
C ASP A 98 -18.18 42.69 1.40
N ARG A 99 -18.19 41.36 1.47
CA ARG A 99 -19.37 40.48 1.66
C ARG A 99 -20.35 40.47 0.49
N ASP A 100 -19.86 40.75 -0.72
CA ASP A 100 -20.66 40.76 -1.95
C ASP A 100 -21.28 39.40 -2.28
N PHE A 101 -20.68 38.31 -1.79
CA PHE A 101 -21.19 36.95 -1.99
C PHE A 101 -22.30 36.55 -1.01
N GLY A 102 -22.65 37.44 -0.09
CA GLY A 102 -23.64 37.19 0.95
C GLY A 102 -23.07 36.46 2.17
N VAL A 103 -23.97 35.89 2.96
CA VAL A 103 -23.65 35.26 4.25
C VAL A 103 -24.31 33.89 4.38
N CYS A 104 -23.76 33.05 5.25
CA CYS A 104 -24.28 31.71 5.50
C CYS A 104 -25.71 31.77 6.06
N PRO A 105 -26.67 31.03 5.48
CA PRO A 105 -28.06 31.01 5.94
C PRO A 105 -28.22 30.26 7.29
N ARG A 106 -27.21 29.51 7.72
CA ARG A 106 -27.26 28.78 8.98
C ARG A 106 -27.15 29.77 10.15
N ALA A 107 -28.19 29.85 10.97
CA ALA A 107 -28.26 30.77 12.11
C ALA A 107 -27.06 30.65 13.07
N LEU A 108 -26.48 29.45 13.24
CA LEU A 108 -25.34 29.18 14.13
C LEU A 108 -23.96 29.41 13.47
N CYS A 109 -23.94 29.99 12.27
CA CYS A 109 -22.74 30.47 11.62
C CYS A 109 -22.56 31.99 11.78
N ASP A 110 -23.41 32.68 12.56
CA ASP A 110 -23.34 34.10 12.90
C ASP A 110 -23.10 35.02 11.67
N GLY A 111 -23.77 34.71 10.54
CA GLY A 111 -23.64 35.50 9.31
C GLY A 111 -22.24 35.47 8.69
N GLN A 112 -21.54 34.33 8.75
CA GLN A 112 -20.25 34.11 8.11
C GLN A 112 -20.31 34.43 6.60
N PRO A 113 -19.40 35.27 6.06
CA PRO A 113 -19.25 35.47 4.62
C PRO A 113 -18.99 34.17 3.87
N VAL A 114 -19.62 34.02 2.70
CA VAL A 114 -19.52 32.82 1.85
C VAL A 114 -18.79 33.13 0.55
N VAL A 115 -18.46 32.10 -0.22
CA VAL A 115 -17.90 32.25 -1.59
C VAL A 115 -18.76 31.48 -2.58
N PRO A 116 -18.89 31.91 -3.84
CA PRO A 116 -19.65 31.18 -4.85
C PRO A 116 -18.95 29.85 -5.22
N ALA A 117 -19.74 28.85 -5.62
CA ALA A 117 -19.28 27.50 -5.93
C ALA A 117 -20.20 26.81 -6.94
N GLY A 118 -19.62 26.02 -7.85
CA GLY A 118 -20.35 25.07 -8.68
C GLY A 118 -20.38 23.68 -8.05
N MET A 119 -21.46 22.91 -8.28
CA MET A 119 -21.47 21.47 -7.95
C MET A 119 -20.86 20.61 -9.07
N HIS A 120 -20.84 21.15 -10.28
CA HIS A 120 -20.29 20.52 -11.48
C HIS A 120 -19.54 21.57 -12.30
N ASP A 121 -18.47 21.15 -12.98
CA ASP A 121 -17.72 22.01 -13.92
C ASP A 121 -18.30 21.95 -15.35
N GLU A 122 -19.24 21.03 -15.59
CA GLU A 122 -19.97 20.89 -16.85
C GLU A 122 -21.13 21.87 -16.94
N TRP A 123 -21.23 22.53 -18.10
CA TRP A 123 -22.22 23.54 -18.40
C TRP A 123 -23.67 23.01 -18.37
N LYS A 124 -24.61 23.77 -17.79
CA LYS A 124 -26.06 23.52 -17.68
C LYS A 124 -26.47 22.33 -16.79
N GLN A 125 -25.60 21.87 -15.90
CA GLN A 125 -25.91 20.79 -14.95
C GLN A 125 -26.60 21.28 -13.67
N SER A 126 -26.12 22.38 -13.08
CA SER A 126 -26.62 22.87 -11.78
C SER A 126 -26.45 24.37 -11.64
N GLU A 127 -27.37 25.01 -10.94
CA GLU A 127 -27.28 26.42 -10.56
C GLU A 127 -26.14 26.66 -9.55
N MET A 128 -25.64 27.89 -9.54
CA MET A 128 -24.59 28.35 -8.62
C MET A 128 -25.03 28.19 -7.15
N LYS A 129 -24.12 27.66 -6.34
CA LYS A 129 -24.24 27.54 -4.88
C LYS A 129 -23.26 28.48 -4.19
N VAL A 130 -23.42 28.64 -2.88
CA VAL A 130 -22.48 29.36 -2.04
C VAL A 130 -21.91 28.43 -0.97
N PHE A 131 -20.59 28.41 -0.86
CA PHE A 131 -19.84 27.62 0.11
C PHE A 131 -19.54 28.44 1.36
N CYS A 132 -19.92 27.91 2.52
CA CYS A 132 -19.60 28.51 3.81
C CYS A 132 -18.35 27.87 4.43
N PRO A 133 -17.26 28.62 4.68
CA PRO A 133 -16.04 28.05 5.24
C PRO A 133 -16.17 27.65 6.72
N ARG A 134 -17.17 28.18 7.45
CA ARG A 134 -17.38 27.88 8.89
C ARG A 134 -18.10 26.56 9.15
N CYS A 135 -19.11 26.22 8.35
CA CYS A 135 -19.81 24.94 8.46
C CYS A 135 -19.43 23.93 7.37
N ARG A 136 -18.62 24.36 6.39
CA ARG A 136 -18.09 23.54 5.29
C ARG A 136 -19.19 22.85 4.50
N ASP A 137 -20.23 23.61 4.16
CA ASP A 137 -21.43 23.11 3.48
C ASP A 137 -21.87 24.11 2.39
N LEU A 138 -22.62 23.60 1.42
CA LEU A 138 -23.09 24.34 0.24
C LEU A 138 -24.56 24.73 0.42
N TYR A 139 -24.86 25.98 0.09
CA TYR A 139 -26.21 26.53 0.18
C TYR A 139 -26.65 27.13 -1.14
N THR A 140 -27.96 27.18 -1.36
CA THR A 140 -28.52 27.97 -2.46
C THR A 140 -28.58 29.42 -2.00
N PRO A 141 -28.03 30.39 -2.76
CA PRO A 141 -28.09 31.80 -2.38
C PRO A 141 -29.55 32.25 -2.25
N VAL A 142 -29.81 33.12 -1.28
CA VAL A 142 -31.16 33.68 -1.06
C VAL A 142 -31.27 34.92 -1.94
N THR A 143 -31.86 34.79 -3.11
CA THR A 143 -32.13 35.92 -4.02
C THR A 143 -33.46 36.58 -3.68
N GLU A 144 -33.44 37.90 -3.46
CA GLU A 144 -34.66 38.72 -3.24
C GLU A 144 -35.39 39.07 -4.55
N TYR A 145 -34.78 38.81 -5.71
CA TYR A 145 -35.26 39.22 -7.03
C TYR A 145 -35.49 38.04 -7.99
N GLN A 146 -36.43 38.19 -8.92
CA GLN A 146 -36.78 37.23 -9.99
C GLN A 146 -35.74 37.20 -11.12
N SER A 147 -34.44 37.17 -10.80
CA SER A 147 -33.37 37.02 -11.79
C SER A 147 -33.26 35.55 -12.23
N PRO A 148 -32.90 35.26 -13.50
CA PRO A 148 -32.66 33.91 -13.95
C PRO A 148 -31.50 33.26 -13.16
N PRO A 149 -31.58 31.97 -12.83
CA PRO A 149 -30.55 31.31 -12.05
C PRO A 149 -29.22 31.25 -12.83
N ILE A 150 -28.15 31.68 -12.17
CA ILE A 150 -26.79 31.63 -12.73
C ILE A 150 -26.28 30.18 -12.67
N ASP A 151 -25.58 29.75 -13.73
CA ASP A 151 -24.97 28.43 -13.80
C ASP A 151 -23.77 28.31 -12.85
N GLY A 152 -23.71 27.21 -12.09
CA GLY A 152 -22.60 26.93 -11.18
C GLY A 152 -21.28 26.66 -11.88
N ALA A 153 -21.30 26.21 -13.14
CA ALA A 153 -20.09 25.98 -13.94
C ALA A 153 -19.27 27.25 -14.14
N TYR A 154 -19.87 28.45 -14.03
CA TYR A 154 -19.19 29.74 -14.17
C TYR A 154 -18.27 30.09 -12.98
N PHE A 155 -18.36 29.32 -11.90
CA PHE A 155 -17.50 29.42 -10.72
C PHE A 155 -16.69 28.15 -10.48
N GLY A 156 -17.16 27.02 -11.00
CA GLY A 156 -16.49 25.73 -10.90
C GLY A 156 -16.48 25.14 -9.49
N THR A 157 -16.10 23.88 -9.40
CA THR A 157 -16.05 23.11 -8.15
C THR A 157 -14.80 23.43 -7.32
N THR A 158 -13.73 23.84 -8.01
CA THR A 158 -12.38 23.96 -7.41
C THR A 158 -12.15 25.29 -6.68
N PHE A 159 -12.79 26.37 -7.13
CA PHE A 159 -12.51 27.73 -6.67
C PHE A 159 -12.58 27.91 -5.13
N PRO A 160 -13.63 27.47 -4.41
CA PRO A 160 -13.70 27.65 -2.96
C PRO A 160 -12.54 27.00 -2.22
N HIS A 161 -12.15 25.80 -2.65
CA HIS A 161 -11.08 25.03 -2.02
C HIS A 161 -9.72 25.68 -2.25
N LEU A 162 -9.43 26.07 -3.50
CA LEU A 162 -8.19 26.76 -3.86
C LEU A 162 -8.08 28.14 -3.17
N PHE A 163 -9.20 28.84 -3.02
CA PHE A 163 -9.27 30.13 -2.34
C PHE A 163 -8.85 30.03 -0.87
N PHE A 164 -9.41 29.09 -0.10
CA PHE A 164 -9.03 28.90 1.31
C PHE A 164 -7.70 28.17 1.50
N MET A 165 -7.23 27.41 0.50
CA MET A 165 -5.87 26.89 0.49
C MET A 165 -4.82 27.99 0.36
N THR A 166 -5.10 29.00 -0.48
CA THR A 166 -4.24 30.16 -0.71
C THR A 166 -4.28 31.16 0.45
N TYR A 167 -5.47 31.45 0.97
CA TYR A 167 -5.69 32.42 2.04
C TYR A 167 -6.20 31.76 3.32
N ARG A 168 -5.34 30.92 3.92
CA ARG A 168 -5.68 30.14 5.13
C ARG A 168 -6.10 31.01 6.32
N GLU A 169 -5.62 32.25 6.38
CA GLU A 169 -5.98 33.24 7.39
C GLU A 169 -7.46 33.68 7.33
N LEU A 170 -8.13 33.45 6.20
CA LEU A 170 -9.55 33.78 6.03
C LEU A 170 -10.49 32.63 6.40
N GLU A 171 -9.95 31.44 6.73
CA GLU A 171 -10.75 30.29 7.16
C GLU A 171 -11.11 30.43 8.66
N PRO A 172 -12.41 30.60 9.01
CA PRO A 172 -12.85 30.70 10.39
C PRO A 172 -12.79 29.34 11.09
N PRO A 173 -12.63 29.30 12.43
CA PRO A 173 -12.74 28.05 13.18
C PRO A 173 -14.15 27.44 13.02
N PRO A 174 -14.27 26.10 13.03
CA PRO A 174 -15.55 25.42 12.86
C PRO A 174 -16.52 25.80 13.99
N SER A 175 -17.82 25.89 13.68
CA SER A 175 -18.84 26.21 14.68
C SER A 175 -18.93 25.10 15.74
N THR A 176 -18.64 25.43 17.00
CA THR A 176 -18.72 24.52 18.15
C THR A 176 -20.14 24.39 18.72
N VAL A 177 -21.07 25.23 18.26
CA VAL A 177 -22.45 25.27 18.76
C VAL A 177 -23.36 24.52 17.79
N LEU A 178 -23.83 23.35 18.20
CA LEU A 178 -24.87 22.61 17.49
C LEU A 178 -26.25 23.04 17.98
N TYR A 179 -27.21 23.20 17.06
CA TYR A 179 -28.60 23.49 17.41
C TYR A 179 -29.15 22.34 18.26
N VAL A 180 -29.60 22.65 19.47
CA VAL A 180 -30.24 21.68 20.37
C VAL A 180 -31.75 21.90 20.32
N PRO A 181 -32.52 21.07 19.58
CA PRO A 181 -33.96 21.22 19.51
C PRO A 181 -34.58 20.97 20.89
N ARG A 182 -35.52 21.84 21.28
CA ARG A 182 -36.24 21.77 22.56
C ARG A 182 -37.74 21.92 22.35
N ILE A 183 -38.52 21.09 23.03
CA ILE A 183 -39.99 21.17 23.09
C ILE A 183 -40.36 21.39 24.56
N PHE A 184 -41.11 22.45 24.86
CA PHE A 184 -41.47 22.87 26.23
C PHE A 184 -40.28 22.96 27.21
N GLY A 185 -39.09 23.37 26.72
CA GLY A 185 -37.86 23.50 27.52
C GLY A 185 -37.02 22.21 27.65
N TYR A 186 -37.61 21.05 27.35
CA TYR A 186 -36.93 19.76 27.35
C TYR A 186 -36.18 19.51 26.04
N LYS A 187 -34.97 18.94 26.12
CA LYS A 187 -34.20 18.52 24.95
C LYS A 187 -34.88 17.30 24.31
N ILE A 188 -35.01 17.27 22.99
CA ILE A 188 -35.53 16.09 22.28
C ILE A 188 -34.46 14.98 22.33
N HIS A 189 -34.82 13.79 22.82
CA HIS A 189 -33.91 12.65 22.87
C HIS A 189 -33.67 12.10 21.46
N ASN A 190 -32.41 11.89 21.10
CA ASN A 190 -31.96 11.58 19.75
C ASN A 190 -31.83 10.05 19.57
N ARG A 191 -32.54 9.45 18.60
CA ARG A 191 -32.29 8.07 18.12
C ARG A 191 -31.56 8.14 16.77
N GLY A 192 -30.29 7.75 16.77
CA GLY A 192 -29.56 7.11 15.66
C GLY A 192 -29.31 7.86 14.35
N ALA A 193 -30.30 8.50 13.72
CA ALA A 193 -30.20 8.87 12.30
C ALA A 193 -29.82 10.34 12.05
N ASN A 194 -30.30 11.27 12.88
CA ASN A 194 -30.27 12.71 12.53
C ASN A 194 -28.98 13.47 12.93
N ARG A 195 -27.98 12.81 13.53
CA ARG A 195 -26.72 13.48 13.93
C ARG A 195 -25.53 13.26 12.99
N ARG A 196 -25.61 12.32 12.03
CA ARG A 196 -24.46 11.97 11.17
C ARG A 196 -24.08 13.06 10.16
N ARG A 197 -24.99 13.97 9.80
CA ARG A 197 -24.73 14.96 8.73
C ARG A 197 -24.03 16.25 9.18
N LEU A 198 -23.76 16.44 10.48
CA LEU A 198 -23.27 17.72 11.01
C LEU A 198 -22.08 17.63 11.98
N VAL A 199 -21.46 16.45 12.15
CA VAL A 199 -20.38 16.21 13.13
C VAL A 199 -19.02 15.88 12.48
N LEU A 200 -18.93 15.91 11.14
CA LEU A 200 -17.70 15.55 10.43
C LEU A 200 -16.56 16.59 10.50
N THR A 201 -16.72 17.70 11.25
CA THR A 201 -15.70 18.78 11.24
C THR A 201 -15.29 19.30 12.62
N SER A 202 -15.65 18.64 13.73
CA SER A 202 -15.27 19.15 15.07
C SER A 202 -14.99 18.12 16.18
N ASN A 203 -15.05 16.81 15.90
CA ASN A 203 -15.03 15.79 16.97
C ASN A 203 -13.77 14.90 16.98
N GLU A 204 -12.59 15.45 16.67
CA GLU A 204 -11.33 14.74 16.90
C GLU A 204 -10.66 15.08 18.25
N GLN A 205 -11.22 15.96 19.10
CA GLN A 205 -10.50 16.42 20.31
C GLN A 205 -11.28 16.49 21.65
N GLU A 206 -12.56 16.09 21.79
CA GLU A 206 -13.28 16.33 23.07
C GLU A 206 -14.08 15.15 23.71
N GLU A 207 -14.03 13.91 23.20
CA GLU A 207 -14.75 12.78 23.84
C GLU A 207 -13.93 11.94 24.84
N ASP A 208 -13.02 12.56 25.59
CA ASP A 208 -12.23 11.88 26.64
C ASP A 208 -12.63 12.25 28.10
N GLY A 209 -13.76 12.96 28.29
CA GLY A 209 -14.02 13.64 29.56
C GLY A 209 -15.03 13.04 30.55
N LYS A 210 -16.11 12.37 30.13
CA LYS A 210 -17.24 12.12 31.06
C LYS A 210 -18.04 10.85 30.76
N GLN A 211 -17.62 9.72 31.33
CA GLN A 211 -18.55 8.74 31.89
C GLN A 211 -17.88 7.79 32.89
N ARG A 212 -17.43 8.36 34.02
CA ARG A 212 -17.39 7.66 35.30
C ARG A 212 -18.62 8.07 36.10
N THR A 213 -19.45 7.09 36.43
CA THR A 213 -20.40 6.97 37.55
C THR A 213 -21.77 6.45 37.10
N ARG A 214 -21.95 5.13 37.19
CA ARG A 214 -22.93 4.53 38.12
C ARG A 214 -22.84 3.01 38.08
N SER A 215 -22.40 2.50 39.22
CA SER A 215 -22.41 1.11 39.65
C SER A 215 -23.83 0.58 39.81
N GLY A 216 -24.05 -0.67 39.40
CA GLY A 216 -25.25 -1.45 39.70
C GLY A 216 -25.11 -2.86 39.15
N GLY A 217 -24.35 -3.70 39.85
CA GLY A 217 -24.22 -5.12 39.52
C GLY A 217 -25.50 -5.89 39.84
N ILE A 218 -25.82 -6.89 39.02
CA ILE A 218 -26.87 -7.86 39.32
C ILE A 218 -26.29 -9.27 39.08
N SER A 219 -26.15 -10.02 40.16
CA SER A 219 -25.88 -11.46 40.18
C SER A 219 -27.23 -12.17 40.12
N ILE A 220 -27.44 -13.14 39.22
CA ILE A 220 -28.57 -14.09 39.34
C ILE A 220 -28.16 -15.52 38.98
N LEU A 221 -28.72 -16.41 39.79
CA LEU A 221 -28.48 -17.82 40.03
C LEU A 221 -28.75 -18.76 38.84
N MET A 222 -27.99 -19.86 38.88
CA MET A 222 -28.19 -21.13 38.18
C MET A 222 -29.59 -21.71 38.39
N ILE A 223 -30.21 -22.20 37.31
CA ILE A 223 -31.16 -23.32 37.36
C ILE A 223 -30.79 -24.25 36.20
N GLY A 224 -30.35 -25.46 36.53
CA GLY A 224 -30.12 -26.52 35.56
C GLY A 224 -31.39 -27.28 35.22
N ALA A 225 -31.46 -27.80 34.01
CA ALA A 225 -32.25 -28.97 33.66
C ALA A 225 -31.64 -29.60 32.40
N GLU A 226 -31.19 -30.85 32.56
CA GLU A 226 -30.89 -31.80 31.49
C GLU A 226 -32.23 -32.24 30.84
N GLU A 227 -32.28 -32.37 29.52
CA GLU A 227 -32.68 -33.59 28.79
C GLU A 227 -33.15 -33.30 27.34
N GLU A 228 -32.58 -34.13 26.46
CA GLU A 228 -32.92 -34.64 25.13
C GLU A 228 -33.91 -33.93 24.17
N ALA A 229 -33.43 -33.83 22.93
CA ALA A 229 -34.09 -33.25 21.77
C ALA A 229 -35.21 -34.12 21.19
N GLN A 230 -36.38 -33.51 20.97
CA GLN A 230 -37.37 -33.92 19.97
C GLN A 230 -37.88 -32.67 19.23
N TRP A 231 -37.98 -32.76 17.90
CA TRP A 231 -38.49 -31.69 17.04
C TRP A 231 -39.95 -31.35 17.43
N ALA A 232 -40.14 -30.17 18.03
CA ALA A 232 -41.46 -29.66 18.43
C ALA A 232 -42.25 -29.11 17.24
N SER A 233 -43.59 -29.16 17.34
CA SER A 233 -44.51 -28.74 16.29
C SER A 233 -44.63 -27.20 16.25
N PRO A 234 -45.09 -26.59 15.12
CA PRO A 234 -45.09 -25.12 14.94
C PRO A 234 -45.87 -24.31 15.99
N GLY A 235 -46.77 -24.95 16.76
CA GLY A 235 -47.51 -24.32 17.85
C GLY A 235 -46.69 -24.12 19.12
N ASP A 236 -45.76 -25.04 19.44
CA ASP A 236 -44.95 -24.98 20.67
C ASP A 236 -43.84 -23.93 20.58
N VAL A 237 -43.50 -23.50 19.36
CA VAL A 237 -42.52 -22.42 19.10
C VAL A 237 -43.12 -21.05 19.39
N ALA A 238 -44.43 -20.86 19.23
CA ALA A 238 -45.08 -19.56 19.46
C ALA A 238 -45.10 -19.19 20.95
N ASP A 239 -45.46 -20.15 21.81
CA ASP A 239 -45.51 -19.94 23.26
C ASP A 239 -44.10 -19.76 23.86
N ALA A 240 -43.09 -20.47 23.33
CA ALA A 240 -41.69 -20.28 23.72
C ALA A 240 -41.12 -18.91 23.27
N VAL A 241 -41.58 -18.38 22.13
CA VAL A 241 -41.18 -17.05 21.63
C VAL A 241 -41.78 -15.94 22.49
N ASP A 242 -43.01 -16.09 22.99
CA ASP A 242 -43.62 -15.13 23.92
C ASP A 242 -42.97 -15.16 25.32
N GLU A 243 -42.56 -16.33 25.80
CA GLU A 243 -41.85 -16.46 27.08
C GLU A 243 -40.43 -15.85 26.99
N VAL A 244 -39.73 -16.06 25.87
CA VAL A 244 -38.44 -15.43 25.58
C VAL A 244 -38.57 -13.93 25.33
N ALA A 245 -39.62 -13.46 24.63
CA ALA A 245 -39.89 -12.04 24.41
C ALA A 245 -40.21 -11.31 25.72
N SER A 246 -40.94 -11.95 26.64
CA SER A 246 -41.21 -11.44 27.99
C SER A 246 -39.94 -11.39 28.85
N ALA A 247 -39.07 -12.41 28.78
CA ALA A 247 -37.78 -12.44 29.48
C ALA A 247 -36.78 -11.41 28.92
N VAL A 248 -36.73 -11.22 27.60
CA VAL A 248 -35.90 -10.21 26.93
C VAL A 248 -36.44 -8.80 27.20
N GLY A 249 -37.76 -8.61 27.23
CA GLY A 249 -38.41 -7.37 27.63
C GLY A 249 -38.15 -6.98 29.09
N ALA A 250 -37.97 -7.97 29.99
CA ALA A 250 -37.54 -7.74 31.36
C ALA A 250 -36.05 -7.36 31.47
N GLN A 251 -35.19 -7.91 30.59
CA GLN A 251 -33.74 -7.65 30.56
C GLN A 251 -33.34 -6.36 29.81
N LEU A 252 -34.18 -5.85 28.90
CA LEU A 252 -33.96 -4.58 28.18
C LEU A 252 -34.41 -3.34 28.96
N ARG A 253 -34.90 -3.49 30.19
CA ARG A 253 -35.17 -2.36 31.09
C ARG A 253 -33.86 -1.76 31.58
N VAL A 254 -33.27 -0.92 30.73
CA VAL A 254 -32.27 0.06 31.18
C VAL A 254 -33.02 1.08 32.04
N ASP A 255 -32.68 1.16 33.32
CA ASP A 255 -33.25 2.11 34.27
C ASP A 255 -33.24 3.53 33.67
N GLY A 256 -34.42 4.06 33.31
CA GLY A 256 -34.61 5.40 32.74
C GLY A 256 -34.96 5.50 31.25
N SER A 257 -35.21 4.39 30.54
CA SER A 257 -35.69 4.44 29.14
C SER A 257 -37.22 4.66 29.03
N PRO A 258 -37.73 5.36 27.98
CA PRO A 258 -39.16 5.60 27.78
C PRO A 258 -39.92 4.27 27.53
N ALA A 259 -41.22 4.27 27.83
CA ALA A 259 -42.09 3.11 27.63
C ALA A 259 -42.05 2.65 26.17
N TRP A 260 -41.67 1.39 25.94
CA TRP A 260 -41.68 0.77 24.63
C TRP A 260 -43.10 0.30 24.29
N GLU A 261 -43.57 0.62 23.08
CA GLU A 261 -44.81 0.10 22.51
C GLU A 261 -44.48 -1.00 21.50
N ASP A 262 -45.18 -2.14 21.59
CA ASP A 262 -45.02 -3.25 20.65
C ASP A 262 -45.80 -2.98 19.36
N VAL A 263 -45.10 -2.99 18.22
CA VAL A 263 -45.65 -2.75 16.88
C VAL A 263 -45.60 -4.00 15.98
N THR A 264 -45.36 -5.19 16.54
CA THR A 264 -45.17 -6.43 15.79
C THR A 264 -46.39 -6.79 14.93
N ASP A 265 -47.60 -6.67 15.48
CA ASP A 265 -48.83 -7.00 14.75
C ASP A 265 -49.13 -6.01 13.61
N LEU A 266 -48.80 -4.73 13.79
CA LEU A 266 -48.91 -3.70 12.76
C LEU A 266 -48.02 -4.05 11.56
N PHE A 267 -46.75 -4.42 11.81
CA PHE A 267 -45.82 -4.83 10.75
C PHE A 267 -46.25 -6.12 10.05
N LYS A 268 -46.76 -7.12 10.79
CA LYS A 268 -47.30 -8.37 10.20
C LYS A 268 -48.51 -8.10 9.30
N ALA A 269 -49.38 -7.16 9.69
CA ALA A 269 -50.54 -6.77 8.87
C ALA A 269 -50.10 -6.04 7.59
N ALA A 270 -49.23 -5.04 7.71
CA ALA A 270 -48.72 -4.28 6.56
C ALA A 270 -47.93 -5.17 5.58
N ALA A 271 -47.11 -6.11 6.08
CA ALA A 271 -46.35 -7.03 5.24
C ALA A 271 -47.25 -7.95 4.38
N LYS A 272 -48.46 -8.29 4.85
CA LYS A 272 -49.41 -9.11 4.08
C LYS A 272 -50.03 -8.37 2.89
N GLU A 273 -49.99 -7.04 2.89
CA GLU A 273 -50.48 -6.22 1.77
C GLU A 273 -49.47 -6.14 0.62
N LEU A 274 -48.20 -6.47 0.87
CA LEU A 274 -47.15 -6.48 -0.15
C LEU A 274 -47.29 -7.68 -1.08
N LYS A 275 -47.19 -7.43 -2.39
CA LYS A 275 -47.13 -8.49 -3.41
C LYS A 275 -45.71 -9.02 -3.57
N VAL A 276 -45.59 -10.25 -4.09
CA VAL A 276 -44.29 -10.85 -4.44
C VAL A 276 -43.53 -9.93 -5.40
N GLY A 277 -42.28 -9.59 -5.04
CA GLY A 277 -41.43 -8.66 -5.78
C GLY A 277 -41.53 -7.19 -5.36
N GLN A 278 -42.39 -6.85 -4.40
CA GLN A 278 -42.43 -5.51 -3.80
C GLN A 278 -41.55 -5.43 -2.56
N LEU A 279 -40.82 -4.32 -2.43
CA LEU A 279 -39.97 -4.01 -1.27
C LEU A 279 -40.26 -2.59 -0.81
N VAL A 280 -40.36 -2.38 0.50
CA VAL A 280 -40.47 -1.05 1.10
C VAL A 280 -39.10 -0.65 1.61
N HIS A 281 -38.52 0.41 1.05
CA HIS A 281 -37.25 0.98 1.46
C HIS A 281 -37.26 2.50 1.27
N ALA A 282 -36.26 3.19 1.82
CA ALA A 282 -36.11 4.63 1.60
C ALA A 282 -35.67 4.92 0.16
N GLU A 283 -36.02 6.10 -0.38
CA GLU A 283 -35.74 6.47 -1.78
C GLU A 283 -34.25 6.43 -2.17
N HIS A 284 -33.34 6.60 -1.21
CA HIS A 284 -31.89 6.59 -1.41
C HIS A 284 -31.24 5.23 -1.15
N PHE A 285 -32.01 4.21 -0.75
CA PHE A 285 -31.48 2.87 -0.48
C PHE A 285 -31.44 2.06 -1.78
N SER A 286 -30.27 1.52 -2.12
CA SER A 286 -30.10 0.57 -3.22
C SER A 286 -30.05 -0.86 -2.71
N LEU A 287 -30.57 -1.81 -3.48
CA LEU A 287 -30.37 -3.24 -3.19
C LEU A 287 -28.89 -3.63 -3.16
N TYR A 288 -28.02 -2.87 -3.83
CA TYR A 288 -26.57 -3.06 -3.74
C TYR A 288 -26.07 -2.88 -2.29
N ASP A 289 -26.63 -1.94 -1.53
CA ASP A 289 -26.26 -1.68 -0.13
C ASP A 289 -26.64 -2.86 0.78
N SER A 290 -27.62 -3.67 0.38
CA SER A 290 -28.04 -4.87 1.11
C SER A 290 -27.11 -6.07 0.92
N MET A 291 -26.23 -6.05 -0.09
CA MET A 291 -25.35 -7.19 -0.39
C MET A 291 -24.30 -7.44 0.68
N SER A 292 -23.98 -6.43 1.51
CA SER A 292 -23.07 -6.55 2.65
C SER A 292 -23.79 -6.77 3.99
N ALA A 293 -25.11 -6.94 3.98
CA ALA A 293 -25.88 -7.15 5.20
C ALA A 293 -25.57 -8.52 5.82
N LEU A 294 -25.58 -8.57 7.16
CA LEU A 294 -25.48 -9.81 7.91
C LEU A 294 -26.87 -10.42 8.10
N GLU A 295 -26.94 -11.74 7.98
CA GLU A 295 -28.14 -12.52 8.28
C GLU A 295 -28.06 -13.07 9.70
N LEU A 296 -28.99 -12.64 10.57
CA LEU A 296 -29.10 -13.15 11.93
C LEU A 296 -29.59 -14.60 11.91
N LEU A 297 -29.14 -15.39 12.89
CA LEU A 297 -29.46 -16.82 13.02
C LEU A 297 -28.86 -17.73 11.93
N ASP A 298 -28.12 -17.20 10.96
CA ASP A 298 -27.31 -17.99 10.04
C ASP A 298 -25.94 -18.30 10.68
N PRO A 299 -25.53 -19.58 10.85
CA PRO A 299 -24.26 -19.93 11.51
C PRO A 299 -22.98 -19.43 10.82
N LYS A 300 -23.05 -19.07 9.52
CA LYS A 300 -21.94 -18.55 8.72
C LYS A 300 -21.88 -17.02 8.70
N MET A 301 -23.02 -16.33 8.87
CA MET A 301 -23.11 -14.87 8.83
C MET A 301 -23.23 -14.24 10.23
N ASP A 302 -23.83 -14.95 11.19
CA ASP A 302 -24.05 -14.49 12.56
C ASP A 302 -22.95 -14.99 13.51
N ALA A 303 -22.10 -14.07 13.98
CA ALA A 303 -21.05 -14.37 14.94
C ALA A 303 -21.59 -14.82 16.32
N GLY A 304 -22.83 -14.46 16.66
CA GLY A 304 -23.53 -14.81 17.90
C GLY A 304 -24.03 -16.26 17.94
N MET A 305 -24.43 -16.83 16.79
CA MET A 305 -24.98 -18.21 16.72
C MET A 305 -24.00 -19.28 17.20
N GLN A 306 -22.73 -19.15 16.82
CA GLN A 306 -21.70 -20.10 17.23
C GLN A 306 -21.35 -19.99 18.73
N LEU A 307 -21.61 -18.85 19.37
CA LEU A 307 -21.45 -18.66 20.82
C LEU A 307 -22.60 -19.33 21.59
N LEU A 308 -23.82 -19.23 21.06
CA LEU A 308 -25.01 -19.92 21.58
C LEU A 308 -24.84 -21.44 21.53
N GLN A 309 -24.34 -22.00 20.41
CA GLN A 309 -24.09 -23.44 20.28
C GLN A 309 -23.07 -23.99 21.27
N ARG A 310 -22.11 -23.16 21.73
CA ARG A 310 -21.07 -23.55 22.69
C ARG A 310 -21.43 -23.18 24.14
N GLY A 311 -22.61 -22.59 24.38
CA GLY A 311 -23.04 -22.12 25.70
C GLY A 311 -22.10 -21.08 26.33
N THR A 312 -21.29 -20.39 25.53
CA THR A 312 -20.24 -19.48 26.02
C THR A 312 -20.56 -18.05 25.62
N ARG A 313 -20.73 -17.15 26.60
CA ARG A 313 -20.91 -15.71 26.34
C ARG A 313 -19.54 -15.02 26.26
N SER A 314 -19.18 -14.49 25.08
CA SER A 314 -17.98 -13.67 24.97
C SER A 314 -18.24 -12.29 25.57
N LEU A 315 -17.50 -11.94 26.63
CA LEU A 315 -17.59 -10.64 27.28
C LEU A 315 -16.50 -9.70 26.75
N PRO A 316 -16.78 -8.38 26.62
CA PRO A 316 -15.75 -7.37 26.37
C PRO A 316 -14.66 -7.39 27.45
N VAL A 317 -13.43 -7.03 27.09
CA VAL A 317 -12.29 -7.05 28.02
C VAL A 317 -12.53 -6.17 29.24
N SER A 318 -13.15 -4.99 29.07
CA SER A 318 -13.47 -4.08 30.17
C SER A 318 -14.39 -4.68 31.23
N GLU A 319 -15.30 -5.57 30.82
CA GLU A 319 -16.19 -6.31 31.72
C GLU A 319 -15.45 -7.47 32.41
N ARG A 320 -14.58 -8.17 31.68
CA ARG A 320 -13.74 -9.23 32.25
C ARG A 320 -12.82 -8.70 33.35
N VAL A 321 -12.24 -7.52 33.16
CA VAL A 321 -11.42 -6.85 34.18
C VAL A 321 -12.27 -6.50 35.41
N ARG A 322 -13.47 -5.93 35.21
CA ARG A 322 -14.40 -5.60 36.30
C ARG A 322 -14.85 -6.83 37.11
N GLN A 323 -15.01 -7.97 36.45
CA GLN A 323 -15.39 -9.23 37.08
C GLN A 323 -14.21 -10.05 37.63
N ASN A 324 -12.97 -9.52 37.58
CA ASN A 324 -11.74 -10.23 37.93
C ASN A 324 -11.55 -11.55 37.18
N ALA A 325 -12.07 -11.63 35.95
CA ALA A 325 -11.96 -12.80 35.07
C ALA A 325 -10.67 -12.78 34.22
N VAL A 326 -9.84 -11.73 34.34
CA VAL A 326 -8.52 -11.64 33.71
C VAL A 326 -7.48 -12.18 34.69
N GLN A 327 -6.68 -13.15 34.24
CA GLN A 327 -5.60 -13.70 35.05
C GLN A 327 -4.45 -12.69 35.17
N LEU A 328 -4.16 -12.23 36.38
CA LEU A 328 -3.07 -11.29 36.67
C LEU A 328 -1.91 -11.94 37.46
N THR A 329 -2.03 -13.23 37.77
CA THR A 329 -1.02 -14.01 38.49
C THR A 329 -0.51 -15.16 37.64
N PHE A 330 0.82 -15.34 37.63
CA PHE A 330 1.51 -16.32 36.79
C PHE A 330 2.32 -17.28 37.67
N PRO A 331 1.76 -18.43 38.07
CA PRO A 331 2.41 -19.34 39.01
C PRO A 331 3.44 -20.28 38.35
N SER A 332 3.41 -20.42 37.02
CA SER A 332 4.21 -21.38 36.27
C SER A 332 5.01 -20.68 35.18
N GLY A 333 6.35 -20.84 35.21
CA GLY A 333 7.22 -20.32 34.16
C GLY A 333 6.96 -20.97 32.80
N ARG A 334 6.44 -22.20 32.76
CA ARG A 334 6.11 -22.91 31.52
C ARG A 334 4.93 -22.26 30.79
N ASP A 335 3.91 -21.85 31.54
CA ASP A 335 2.73 -21.19 30.98
C ASP A 335 3.06 -19.77 30.50
N VAL A 336 3.97 -19.07 31.19
CA VAL A 336 4.50 -17.79 30.72
C VAL A 336 5.28 -17.96 29.41
N LEU A 337 6.16 -18.96 29.32
CA LEU A 337 6.87 -19.25 28.07
C LEU A 337 5.91 -19.56 26.91
N ALA A 338 4.87 -20.37 27.17
CA ALA A 338 3.82 -20.67 26.19
C ALA A 338 3.05 -19.41 25.78
N THR A 339 2.76 -18.50 26.73
CA THR A 339 2.10 -17.22 26.48
C THR A 339 2.95 -16.31 25.58
N LEU A 340 4.25 -16.24 25.81
CA LEU A 340 5.18 -15.47 24.97
C LEU A 340 5.30 -16.05 23.56
N ASN A 341 5.32 -17.39 23.43
CA ASN A 341 5.34 -18.05 22.12
C ASN A 341 4.02 -17.81 21.36
N GLU A 342 2.88 -17.83 22.04
CA GLU A 342 1.58 -17.53 21.40
C GLU A 342 1.50 -16.07 20.93
N LEU A 343 2.04 -15.13 21.71
CA LEU A 343 2.18 -13.73 21.31
C LEU A 343 3.03 -13.59 20.04
N LEU A 344 4.17 -14.27 19.99
CA LEU A 344 5.05 -14.28 18.81
C LEU A 344 4.36 -14.88 17.58
N ARG A 345 3.58 -15.95 17.75
CA ARG A 345 2.80 -16.56 16.66
C ARG A 345 1.72 -15.63 16.13
N CYS A 346 1.01 -14.93 17.02
CA CYS A 346 0.02 -13.92 16.64
C CYS A 346 0.66 -12.76 15.89
N GLU A 347 1.82 -12.28 16.35
CA GLU A 347 2.56 -11.21 15.68
C GLU A 347 3.07 -11.65 14.31
N ALA A 348 3.72 -12.81 14.20
CA ALA A 348 4.19 -13.33 12.91
C ALA A 348 3.04 -13.49 11.91
N ALA A 349 1.90 -14.01 12.37
CA ALA A 349 0.70 -14.16 11.55
C ALA A 349 0.15 -12.81 11.04
N TRP A 350 0.12 -11.80 11.91
CA TRP A 350 -0.31 -10.46 11.55
C TRP A 350 0.65 -9.80 10.54
N LEU A 351 1.96 -9.92 10.76
CA LEU A 351 2.99 -9.39 9.85
C LEU A 351 3.00 -10.09 8.49
N ASP A 352 2.48 -11.32 8.41
CA ASP A 352 2.27 -12.08 7.17
C ASP A 352 0.94 -11.73 6.46
N GLY A 353 0.14 -10.80 7.02
CA GLY A 353 -1.07 -10.27 6.40
C GLY A 353 -2.40 -10.77 6.99
N GLN A 354 -2.39 -11.58 8.06
CA GLN A 354 -3.64 -11.96 8.73
C GLN A 354 -4.27 -10.79 9.51
N PRO A 355 -5.61 -10.74 9.67
CA PRO A 355 -6.27 -9.60 10.32
C PRO A 355 -5.87 -9.37 11.77
N LEU A 356 -5.65 -8.10 12.13
CA LEU A 356 -5.25 -7.70 13.48
C LEU A 356 -6.26 -8.16 14.55
N ALA A 357 -7.56 -8.04 14.25
CA ALA A 357 -8.65 -8.45 15.14
C ALA A 357 -8.66 -9.95 15.45
N GLN A 358 -8.08 -10.77 14.57
CA GLN A 358 -8.09 -12.24 14.64
C GLN A 358 -6.75 -12.85 15.09
N THR A 359 -5.73 -12.01 15.25
CA THR A 359 -4.38 -12.39 15.66
C THR A 359 -4.04 -11.73 17.00
N LEU A 360 -3.36 -10.59 17.01
CA LEU A 360 -2.89 -9.90 18.21
C LEU A 360 -4.04 -9.51 19.16
N LEU A 361 -5.15 -8.98 18.65
CA LEU A 361 -6.27 -8.54 19.49
C LEU A 361 -7.10 -9.70 20.09
N THR A 362 -6.73 -10.95 19.80
CA THR A 362 -7.22 -12.11 20.57
C THR A 362 -6.59 -12.17 21.97
N SER A 363 -5.48 -11.48 22.21
CA SER A 363 -4.89 -11.36 23.53
C SER A 363 -5.61 -10.31 24.36
N VAL A 364 -6.09 -10.69 25.54
CA VAL A 364 -6.71 -9.80 26.52
C VAL A 364 -5.73 -8.72 27.00
N TYR A 365 -4.43 -9.02 27.01
CA TYR A 365 -3.37 -8.13 27.51
C TYR A 365 -2.92 -7.07 26.50
N LEU A 366 -3.34 -7.13 25.24
CA LEU A 366 -3.07 -6.08 24.25
C LEU A 366 -4.18 -5.02 24.18
N HIS A 367 -5.28 -5.21 24.92
CA HIS A 367 -6.32 -4.19 25.10
C HIS A 367 -5.97 -3.28 26.27
N ARG A 368 -6.32 -1.99 26.19
CA ARG A 368 -5.99 -0.98 27.21
C ARG A 368 -6.30 -1.43 28.63
N ASP A 369 -7.54 -1.84 28.89
CA ASP A 369 -7.98 -2.18 30.25
C ASP A 369 -7.27 -3.43 30.79
N GLY A 370 -6.95 -4.39 29.91
CA GLY A 370 -6.19 -5.59 30.27
C GLY A 370 -4.73 -5.28 30.58
N LEU A 371 -4.06 -4.49 29.74
CA LEU A 371 -2.68 -4.08 29.96
C LEU A 371 -2.53 -3.18 31.19
N ARG A 372 -3.47 -2.25 31.39
CA ARG A 372 -3.50 -1.38 32.57
C ARG A 372 -3.68 -2.19 33.85
N ALA A 373 -4.56 -3.20 33.85
CA ALA A 373 -4.72 -4.09 35.00
C ALA A 373 -3.43 -4.88 35.30
N LEU A 374 -2.73 -5.33 34.26
CA LEU A 374 -1.44 -6.02 34.38
C LEU A 374 -0.35 -5.12 34.98
N LEU A 375 -0.21 -3.89 34.48
CA LEU A 375 0.78 -2.93 34.97
C LEU A 375 0.43 -2.40 36.37
N HIS A 376 -0.85 -2.19 36.66
CA HIS A 376 -1.31 -1.84 38.01
C HIS A 376 -1.04 -2.97 39.02
N SER A 377 -1.17 -4.24 38.60
CA SER A 377 -0.80 -5.38 39.44
C SER A 377 0.71 -5.45 39.69
N LEU A 378 1.53 -4.90 38.78
CA LEU A 378 2.98 -4.85 38.92
C LEU A 378 3.44 -3.70 39.84
N LEU A 379 2.86 -2.50 39.69
CA LEU A 379 3.30 -1.27 40.37
C LEU A 379 2.46 -0.88 41.59
N GLY A 380 1.36 -1.57 41.86
CA GLY A 380 0.49 -1.27 43.01
C GLY A 380 -0.42 -0.04 42.83
N GLY A 381 -0.45 0.56 41.63
CA GLY A 381 -1.43 1.59 41.26
C GLY A 381 -1.04 3.05 41.45
N ASP A 382 0.20 3.33 41.86
CA ASP A 382 0.73 4.70 41.92
C ASP A 382 1.59 5.01 40.69
N ASP A 383 0.96 5.63 39.68
CA ASP A 383 1.62 6.00 38.43
C ASP A 383 2.59 7.20 38.58
N SER A 384 2.55 7.90 39.74
CA SER A 384 3.26 9.15 40.01
C SER A 384 4.62 8.98 40.70
N ALA A 385 4.86 7.84 41.32
CA ALA A 385 6.11 7.54 42.02
C ALA A 385 7.24 7.20 41.03
N ASP A 386 8.48 7.36 41.51
CA ASP A 386 9.67 6.98 40.74
C ASP A 386 9.69 5.47 40.44
N LEU A 387 9.72 5.14 39.15
CA LEU A 387 9.56 3.77 38.67
C LEU A 387 10.71 2.87 39.14
N GLU A 388 11.94 3.39 39.17
CA GLU A 388 13.11 2.61 39.58
C GLU A 388 13.00 2.22 41.06
N THR A 389 12.60 3.17 41.90
CA THR A 389 12.34 2.92 43.33
C THR A 389 11.22 1.88 43.56
N GLN A 390 10.14 1.93 42.79
CA GLN A 390 9.05 0.94 42.88
C GLN A 390 9.49 -0.46 42.45
N LEU A 391 10.29 -0.56 41.39
CA LEU A 391 10.83 -1.82 40.89
C LEU A 391 11.84 -2.43 41.86
N GLU A 392 12.70 -1.62 42.48
CA GLU A 392 13.65 -2.07 43.51
C GLU A 392 12.97 -2.53 44.80
N ALA A 393 11.81 -1.95 45.14
CA ALA A 393 10.99 -2.40 46.28
C ALA A 393 10.28 -3.76 46.03
N MET A 394 10.31 -4.29 44.80
CA MET A 394 9.63 -5.53 44.43
C MET A 394 10.36 -6.76 44.99
N GLY A 395 9.64 -7.56 45.79
CA GLY A 395 10.18 -8.78 46.43
C GLY A 395 10.72 -9.82 45.44
N GLY A 396 11.60 -10.71 45.91
CA GLY A 396 12.33 -11.69 45.09
C GLY A 396 11.54 -12.92 44.61
N ARG A 397 10.20 -12.90 44.67
CA ARG A 397 9.36 -14.08 44.35
C ARG A 397 9.40 -14.45 42.88
N ALA A 398 9.19 -15.74 42.60
CA ALA A 398 9.10 -16.24 41.23
C ALA A 398 7.88 -15.65 40.50
N SER A 399 6.72 -15.54 41.18
CA SER A 399 5.50 -14.93 40.65
C SER A 399 5.71 -13.48 40.17
N ASP A 400 6.48 -12.71 40.95
CA ASP A 400 6.71 -11.29 40.68
C ASP A 400 7.65 -11.13 39.48
N THR A 401 8.65 -12.01 39.36
CA THR A 401 9.55 -12.07 38.20
C THR A 401 8.79 -12.48 36.92
N LEU A 402 7.87 -13.44 37.02
CA LEU A 402 7.04 -13.87 35.91
C LEU A 402 6.05 -12.78 35.45
N LEU A 403 5.39 -12.10 36.40
CA LEU A 403 4.53 -10.96 36.11
C LEU A 403 5.31 -9.84 35.38
N LEU A 404 6.52 -9.54 35.86
CA LEU A 404 7.41 -8.57 35.24
C LEU A 404 7.74 -8.94 33.77
N VAL A 405 8.08 -10.21 33.50
CA VAL A 405 8.36 -10.68 32.13
C VAL A 405 7.14 -10.48 31.21
N VAL A 406 5.94 -10.85 31.67
CA VAL A 406 4.71 -10.73 30.88
C VAL A 406 4.39 -9.26 30.61
N ALA A 407 4.37 -8.42 31.66
CA ALA A 407 4.07 -7.00 31.55
C ALA A 407 5.01 -6.27 30.57
N THR A 408 6.32 -6.48 30.72
CA THR A 408 7.34 -5.91 29.83
C THR A 408 7.16 -6.38 28.39
N SER A 409 6.89 -7.68 28.18
CA SER A 409 6.73 -8.24 26.84
C SER A 409 5.51 -7.67 26.11
N PHE A 410 4.36 -7.58 26.78
CA PHE A 410 3.13 -7.07 26.17
C PHE A 410 3.18 -5.56 25.91
N LEU A 411 3.76 -4.77 26.83
CA LEU A 411 3.93 -3.33 26.65
C LEU A 411 4.81 -3.01 25.42
N PHE A 412 5.94 -3.70 25.28
CA PHE A 412 6.81 -3.52 24.10
C PHE A 412 6.19 -4.07 22.82
N SER A 413 5.43 -5.18 22.89
CA SER A 413 4.74 -5.73 21.72
C SER A 413 3.66 -4.78 21.21
N LEU A 414 2.91 -4.14 22.10
CA LEU A 414 1.93 -3.13 21.74
C LEU A 414 2.58 -1.93 21.03
N HIS A 415 3.67 -1.41 21.59
CA HIS A 415 4.35 -0.25 21.01
C HIS A 415 5.00 -0.57 19.66
N THR A 416 5.67 -1.72 19.54
CA THR A 416 6.26 -2.18 18.27
C THR A 416 5.21 -2.46 17.21
N ALA A 417 4.12 -3.14 17.56
CA ALA A 417 3.02 -3.38 16.64
C ALA A 417 2.35 -2.07 16.20
N ASN A 418 2.16 -1.10 17.09
CA ASN A 418 1.63 0.20 16.68
C ASN A 418 2.55 0.91 15.70
N HIS A 419 3.86 0.91 15.96
CA HIS A 419 4.82 1.55 15.08
C HIS A 419 4.84 0.93 13.67
N VAL A 420 4.85 -0.40 13.58
CA VAL A 420 4.77 -1.12 12.30
C VAL A 420 3.45 -0.81 11.59
N ARG A 421 2.33 -0.77 12.32
CA ARG A 421 1.02 -0.40 11.77
C ARG A 421 1.04 1.02 11.19
N GLU A 422 1.58 2.00 11.90
CA GLU A 422 1.68 3.39 11.43
C GLU A 422 2.50 3.50 10.15
N VAL A 423 3.63 2.79 10.07
CA VAL A 423 4.44 2.72 8.84
C VAL A 423 3.62 2.14 7.68
N VAL A 424 2.89 1.05 7.92
CA VAL A 424 2.10 0.39 6.89
C VAL A 424 0.90 1.24 6.45
N VAL A 425 0.24 1.96 7.35
CA VAL A 425 -0.89 2.86 7.03
C VAL A 425 -0.41 4.14 6.32
N ARG A 426 0.77 4.65 6.68
CA ARG A 426 1.38 5.80 6.01
C ARG A 426 1.89 5.45 4.61
N ALA A 427 2.24 4.18 4.40
CA ALA A 427 2.48 3.64 3.08
C ALA A 427 1.15 3.58 2.29
N ASP A 428 1.17 3.98 1.02
CA ASP A 428 0.06 3.87 0.06
C ASP A 428 -0.32 2.40 -0.22
N ILE A 429 -1.02 1.78 0.73
CA ILE A 429 -1.44 0.38 0.73
C ILE A 429 -2.93 0.24 0.42
N TYR A 430 -3.33 -0.94 -0.05
CA TYR A 430 -4.74 -1.29 -0.21
C TYR A 430 -5.25 -2.02 1.05
N GLU A 431 -6.05 -1.33 1.86
CA GLU A 431 -6.65 -1.89 3.07
C GLU A 431 -7.52 -3.13 2.75
N GLU A 432 -7.48 -4.11 3.65
CA GLU A 432 -8.22 -5.39 3.55
C GLU A 432 -7.85 -6.28 2.34
N GLU A 433 -6.94 -5.84 1.48
CA GLU A 433 -6.30 -6.65 0.43
C GLU A 433 -4.84 -6.99 0.79
N ASP A 434 -4.00 -5.96 0.99
CA ASP A 434 -2.58 -6.11 1.30
C ASP A 434 -2.33 -6.29 2.81
N PHE A 435 -3.12 -5.59 3.63
CA PHE A 435 -2.99 -5.60 5.09
C PHE A 435 -4.29 -5.17 5.75
N SER A 436 -4.60 -5.73 6.91
CA SER A 436 -5.75 -5.34 7.72
C SER A 436 -5.27 -4.66 9.01
N PRO A 437 -5.10 -3.32 8.99
CA PRO A 437 -4.61 -2.56 10.14
C PRO A 437 -5.66 -2.41 11.25
N ALA A 438 -6.94 -2.67 10.94
CA ALA A 438 -8.11 -2.41 11.80
C ALA A 438 -8.16 -0.98 12.37
N SER A 439 -9.09 -0.72 13.30
CA SER A 439 -9.22 0.55 14.05
C SER A 439 -8.04 0.86 14.98
N GLY A 440 -6.92 0.15 14.84
CA GLY A 440 -5.70 0.32 15.61
C GLY A 440 -5.78 -0.17 17.06
N PHE A 441 -4.77 0.20 17.83
CA PHE A 441 -4.69 -0.04 19.26
C PHE A 441 -5.18 1.19 20.03
N ASP A 442 -5.72 0.99 21.24
CA ASP A 442 -5.97 2.11 22.16
C ASP A 442 -4.63 2.52 22.81
N LEU A 443 -4.10 3.65 22.36
CA LEU A 443 -2.76 4.15 22.72
C LEU A 443 -2.74 5.01 23.98
N SER A 444 -3.87 5.24 24.65
CA SER A 444 -3.95 6.11 25.84
C SER A 444 -3.06 5.64 27.01
N ILE A 445 -2.52 4.43 26.92
CA ILE A 445 -1.55 3.91 27.90
C ILE A 445 -0.18 4.59 27.78
N PHE A 446 0.21 5.03 26.58
CA PHE A 446 1.50 5.65 26.32
C PHE A 446 1.59 7.10 26.80
N ASP A 447 0.46 7.73 27.15
CA ASP A 447 0.43 9.02 27.87
C ASP A 447 1.14 8.91 29.24
N THR A 448 1.04 7.73 29.87
CA THR A 448 1.67 7.44 31.17
C THR A 448 3.00 6.71 31.04
N TRP A 449 3.14 5.86 30.01
CA TRP A 449 4.32 5.05 29.73
C TRP A 449 5.16 5.65 28.61
N THR A 450 5.95 6.67 28.96
CA THR A 450 6.90 7.28 28.02
C THR A 450 8.00 6.31 27.61
N PRO A 451 8.68 6.53 26.45
CA PRO A 451 9.78 5.69 26.01
C PRO A 451 10.87 5.50 27.09
N LEU A 452 11.15 6.53 27.89
CA LEU A 452 12.12 6.44 28.99
C LEU A 452 11.69 5.41 30.05
N ARG A 453 10.43 5.47 30.51
CA ARG A 453 9.89 4.51 31.51
C ARG A 453 9.86 3.09 30.97
N MET A 454 9.55 2.92 29.69
CA MET A 454 9.58 1.60 29.03
C MET A 454 10.99 1.00 29.04
N HIS A 455 12.02 1.78 28.68
CA HIS A 455 13.40 1.30 28.71
C HIS A 455 13.86 0.97 30.14
N GLN A 456 13.52 1.80 31.13
CA GLN A 456 13.81 1.51 32.55
C GLN A 456 13.21 0.16 32.99
N LEU A 457 11.96 -0.12 32.62
CA LEU A 457 11.28 -1.39 32.90
C LEU A 457 11.98 -2.57 32.22
N MET A 458 12.35 -2.43 30.95
CA MET A 458 13.07 -3.47 30.20
C MET A 458 14.44 -3.77 30.80
N ASP A 459 15.23 -2.73 31.11
CA ASP A 459 16.55 -2.89 31.70
C ASP A 459 16.48 -3.56 33.08
N PHE A 460 15.51 -3.16 33.91
CA PHE A 460 15.29 -3.83 35.19
C PHE A 460 14.91 -5.31 35.01
N THR A 461 14.00 -5.61 34.06
CA THR A 461 13.56 -6.99 33.75
C THR A 461 14.74 -7.86 33.31
N LEU A 462 15.57 -7.35 32.39
CA LEU A 462 16.76 -8.06 31.90
C LEU A 462 17.81 -8.24 33.00
N ARG A 463 18.10 -7.20 33.80
CA ARG A 463 19.01 -7.28 34.96
C ARG A 463 18.57 -8.37 35.95
N ARG A 464 17.28 -8.41 36.28
CA ARG A 464 16.71 -9.39 37.22
C ARG A 464 16.81 -10.82 36.69
N LEU A 465 16.50 -11.06 35.42
CA LEU A 465 16.64 -12.39 34.80
C LEU A 465 18.11 -12.84 34.68
N ARG A 466 19.03 -11.93 34.34
CA ARG A 466 20.47 -12.26 34.30
C ARG A 466 21.00 -12.65 35.68
N LYS A 467 20.63 -11.92 36.73
CA LYS A 467 20.96 -12.26 38.13
C LYS A 467 20.39 -13.64 38.50
N LEU A 468 19.15 -13.93 38.14
CA LEU A 468 18.52 -15.23 38.39
C LEU A 468 19.24 -16.38 37.65
N LEU A 469 19.63 -16.15 36.39
CA LEU A 469 20.37 -17.10 35.57
C LEU A 469 21.72 -17.46 36.20
N GLU A 470 22.47 -16.45 36.66
CA GLU A 470 23.75 -16.65 37.36
C GLU A 470 23.58 -17.41 38.67
N GLN A 471 22.57 -17.06 39.48
CA GLN A 471 22.25 -17.75 40.73
C GLN A 471 21.92 -19.24 40.49
N GLN A 472 21.15 -19.55 39.45
CA GLN A 472 20.80 -20.93 39.12
C GLN A 472 21.99 -21.72 38.55
N ARG A 473 22.82 -21.11 37.70
CA ARG A 473 24.08 -21.73 37.23
C ARG A 473 25.01 -22.05 38.40
N ALA A 474 25.17 -21.12 39.34
CA ALA A 474 25.96 -21.33 40.56
C ALA A 474 25.39 -22.45 41.45
N SER A 475 24.06 -22.48 41.63
CA SER A 475 23.37 -23.53 42.41
C SER A 475 23.53 -24.92 41.80
N ILE A 476 23.42 -25.05 40.47
CA ILE A 476 23.63 -26.31 39.75
C ILE A 476 25.11 -26.74 39.83
N ALA A 477 26.05 -25.81 39.65
CA ALA A 477 27.48 -26.07 39.78
C ALA A 477 27.86 -26.54 41.20
N ALA A 478 27.30 -25.89 42.24
CA ALA A 478 27.50 -26.27 43.64
C ALA A 478 26.93 -27.68 43.96
N LYS A 479 25.73 -28.00 43.46
CA LYS A 479 25.14 -29.35 43.59
C LYS A 479 25.95 -30.41 42.82
N GLY A 480 26.51 -30.07 41.67
CA GLY A 480 27.42 -30.92 40.89
C GLY A 480 28.76 -31.17 41.58
N ALA A 481 29.34 -30.14 42.20
CA ALA A 481 30.56 -30.22 43.01
C ALA A 481 30.35 -31.04 44.29
N SER A 482 29.21 -30.87 44.97
CA SER A 482 28.83 -31.65 46.15
C SER A 482 28.60 -33.15 45.82
N LYS A 483 27.99 -33.48 44.66
CA LYS A 483 27.91 -34.87 44.17
C LYS A 483 29.29 -35.47 43.84
N LYS A 484 30.21 -34.68 43.26
CA LYS A 484 31.61 -35.12 43.01
C LYS A 484 32.39 -35.30 44.32
N ALA A 485 32.18 -34.44 45.33
CA ALA A 485 32.78 -34.55 46.66
C ALA A 485 32.20 -35.73 47.47
N ALA A 486 30.89 -36.00 47.37
CA ALA A 486 30.24 -37.16 47.98
C ALA A 486 30.71 -38.48 47.36
N LYS A 487 30.98 -38.52 46.05
CA LYS A 487 31.56 -39.69 45.37
C LYS A 487 33.04 -39.91 45.72
N LYS A 488 33.75 -38.88 46.21
CA LYS A 488 35.15 -38.95 46.67
C LYS A 488 35.30 -39.25 48.17
N LYS A 489 34.19 -39.25 48.94
CA LYS A 489 34.14 -39.52 50.39
C LYS A 489 33.74 -40.97 50.74
N SER A 490 33.84 -41.92 49.80
CA SER A 490 33.77 -43.36 50.12
C SER A 490 35.07 -43.95 50.65
N SER A 491 36.06 -43.12 51.01
CA SER A 491 37.21 -43.56 51.81
C SER A 491 37.70 -42.43 52.74
N GLY A 492 37.55 -42.64 54.05
CA GLY A 492 38.34 -41.93 55.07
C GLY A 492 37.63 -40.85 55.90
N LYS A 493 37.17 -41.29 57.09
CA LYS A 493 37.06 -40.63 58.42
C LYS A 493 36.60 -39.16 58.57
N LYS A 494 35.61 -39.04 59.47
CA LYS A 494 35.10 -37.83 60.15
C LYS A 494 36.20 -37.01 60.84
N ALA A 495 36.09 -35.69 60.72
CA ALA A 495 36.43 -34.72 61.77
C ALA A 495 35.44 -33.53 61.69
N ALA A 496 34.98 -33.09 62.85
CA ALA A 496 34.05 -31.97 63.04
C ALA A 496 34.79 -30.62 62.93
N ALA A 497 34.10 -29.60 62.44
CA ALA A 497 34.45 -28.20 62.68
C ALA A 497 33.19 -27.34 62.51
N ASP A 498 32.89 -26.60 63.57
CA ASP A 498 31.88 -25.57 63.68
C ASP A 498 32.16 -24.41 62.71
N ALA A 499 31.12 -23.89 62.07
CA ALA A 499 31.10 -22.56 61.47
C ALA A 499 29.67 -22.01 61.56
N GLU A 500 29.54 -20.89 62.27
CA GLU A 500 28.32 -20.10 62.41
C GLU A 500 27.75 -19.64 61.05
N PRO A 501 26.41 -19.47 60.94
CA PRO A 501 25.78 -18.94 59.74
C PRO A 501 26.00 -17.41 59.67
N GLY A 502 26.99 -17.00 58.88
CA GLY A 502 27.22 -15.60 58.53
C GLY A 502 26.09 -15.02 57.69
N ALA A 503 25.61 -13.85 58.13
CA ALA A 503 24.54 -13.04 57.55
C ALA A 503 24.77 -12.66 56.08
N GLY A 504 23.67 -12.68 55.30
CA GLY A 504 23.60 -12.20 53.92
C GLY A 504 22.41 -12.78 53.15
N ALA A 505 21.20 -12.74 53.74
CA ALA A 505 20.00 -13.43 53.25
C ALA A 505 18.84 -12.48 52.91
N THR A 506 19.11 -11.36 52.23
CA THR A 506 18.05 -10.39 51.84
C THR A 506 17.84 -10.26 50.33
N ASP A 507 18.58 -11.02 49.50
CA ASP A 507 18.69 -10.71 48.05
C ASP A 507 18.58 -11.95 47.12
N ALA A 508 18.13 -13.09 47.66
CA ALA A 508 17.98 -14.34 46.91
C ALA A 508 16.66 -14.36 46.12
N LEU A 509 16.75 -14.63 44.81
CA LEU A 509 15.57 -14.77 43.94
C LEU A 509 15.09 -16.23 43.91
N ASP A 510 13.78 -16.42 43.88
CA ASP A 510 13.18 -17.76 43.81
C ASP A 510 13.40 -18.41 42.43
N SER A 511 13.57 -19.74 42.42
CA SER A 511 13.63 -20.54 41.18
C SER A 511 12.30 -20.52 40.44
N LEU A 512 12.34 -20.43 39.10
CA LEU A 512 11.14 -20.40 38.24
C LEU A 512 10.43 -21.76 38.12
N ASP A 513 11.11 -22.85 38.49
CA ASP A 513 10.56 -24.20 38.54
C ASP A 513 11.16 -24.95 39.74
N THR A 514 10.42 -25.94 40.23
CA THR A 514 10.88 -26.92 41.23
C THR A 514 12.12 -27.70 40.77
N ASN A 515 12.22 -28.00 39.47
CA ASN A 515 13.39 -28.62 38.85
C ASN A 515 14.39 -27.54 38.43
N PRO A 516 15.59 -27.46 39.05
CA PRO A 516 16.55 -26.39 38.78
C PRO A 516 17.08 -26.37 37.34
N LYS A 517 17.07 -27.52 36.63
CA LYS A 517 17.47 -27.56 35.21
C LYS A 517 16.41 -26.93 34.30
N VAL A 518 15.13 -27.24 34.57
CA VAL A 518 14.00 -26.66 33.84
C VAL A 518 13.88 -25.17 34.17
N GLY A 519 14.06 -24.79 35.45
CA GLY A 519 14.12 -23.38 35.85
C GLY A 519 15.21 -22.59 35.11
N LEU A 520 16.38 -23.20 34.90
CA LEU A 520 17.49 -22.58 34.16
C LEU A 520 17.11 -22.39 32.69
N ALA A 521 16.60 -23.44 32.06
CA ALA A 521 16.19 -23.42 30.66
C ALA A 521 15.04 -22.42 30.41
N LEU A 522 14.05 -22.33 31.32
CA LEU A 522 12.99 -21.33 31.26
C LEU A 522 13.54 -19.90 31.35
N CYS A 523 14.49 -19.66 32.26
CA CYS A 523 15.14 -18.37 32.39
C CYS A 523 15.90 -17.98 31.11
N GLU A 524 16.64 -18.92 30.50
CA GLU A 524 17.34 -18.71 29.23
C GLU A 524 16.36 -18.43 28.08
N ALA A 525 15.26 -19.18 27.99
CA ALA A 525 14.25 -19.01 26.95
C ALA A 525 13.52 -17.65 27.05
N MET A 526 13.16 -17.23 28.27
CA MET A 526 12.52 -15.92 28.51
C MET A 526 13.47 -14.76 28.20
N LEU A 527 14.75 -14.90 28.57
CA LEU A 527 15.77 -13.90 28.27
C LEU A 527 15.94 -13.72 26.76
N ARG A 528 16.04 -14.81 25.98
CA ARG A 528 16.13 -14.75 24.51
C ARG A 528 14.95 -13.99 23.88
N ARG A 529 13.73 -14.20 24.38
CA ARG A 529 12.50 -13.53 23.90
C ARG A 529 12.45 -12.04 24.24
N LEU A 530 12.84 -11.67 25.46
CA LEU A 530 12.92 -10.27 25.87
C LEU A 530 14.04 -9.52 25.13
N GLU A 531 15.19 -10.15 24.94
CA GLU A 531 16.29 -9.57 24.15
C GLU A 531 15.88 -9.36 22.69
N LEU A 532 15.19 -10.34 22.08
CA LEU A 532 14.62 -10.18 20.73
C LEU A 532 13.63 -9.01 20.69
N ARG A 533 12.69 -8.95 21.65
CA ARG A 533 11.68 -7.89 21.72
C ARG A 533 12.30 -6.51 21.87
N HIS A 534 13.30 -6.38 22.74
CA HIS A 534 14.04 -5.14 22.94
C HIS A 534 14.77 -4.72 21.66
N ALA A 535 15.50 -5.64 21.03
CA ALA A 535 16.21 -5.36 19.78
C ALA A 535 15.25 -4.98 18.63
N LEU A 536 14.09 -5.66 18.49
CA LEU A 536 13.06 -5.29 17.51
C LEU A 536 12.55 -3.87 17.76
N HIS A 537 12.26 -3.54 19.02
CA HIS A 537 11.80 -2.21 19.40
C HIS A 537 12.81 -1.12 19.02
N VAL A 538 14.09 -1.31 19.36
CA VAL A 538 15.16 -0.36 19.04
C VAL A 538 15.29 -0.17 17.53
N VAL A 539 15.23 -1.24 16.74
CA VAL A 539 15.38 -1.14 15.27
C VAL A 539 14.19 -0.41 14.65
N TYR A 540 12.96 -0.85 14.96
CA TYR A 540 11.77 -0.23 14.38
C TYR A 540 11.67 1.25 14.74
N THR A 541 11.87 1.61 16.01
CA THR A 541 11.85 3.01 16.43
C THR A 541 12.99 3.84 15.83
N SER A 542 14.17 3.25 15.59
CA SER A 542 15.29 3.95 14.94
C SER A 542 15.07 4.24 13.46
N LEU A 543 14.29 3.40 12.75
CA LEU A 543 13.85 3.67 11.38
C LEU A 543 12.75 4.74 11.35
N GLY A 544 11.89 4.75 12.38
CA GLY A 544 10.84 5.74 12.53
C GLY A 544 9.80 5.71 11.40
N LEU A 545 9.07 6.83 11.25
CA LEU A 545 8.15 7.08 10.13
C LEU A 545 8.84 7.81 8.94
N THR A 546 10.18 7.81 8.95
CA THR A 546 11.14 8.38 7.96
C THR A 546 11.06 9.90 7.69
N GLU A 547 11.00 10.73 8.73
CA GLU A 547 11.15 12.21 8.65
C GLU A 547 12.51 12.75 9.12
N ALA A 548 13.34 11.91 9.74
CA ALA A 548 14.65 12.28 10.28
C ALA A 548 15.80 11.59 9.53
N GLU A 549 17.06 12.01 9.78
CA GLU A 549 18.25 11.31 9.25
C GLU A 549 18.30 9.86 9.80
N VAL A 550 18.21 8.87 8.90
CA VAL A 550 18.27 7.45 9.25
C VAL A 550 19.57 6.84 8.75
N ASP A 551 20.34 6.21 9.65
CA ASP A 551 21.49 5.38 9.27
C ASP A 551 21.01 3.99 8.80
N LEU A 552 20.79 3.86 7.49
CA LEU A 552 20.32 2.62 6.86
C LEU A 552 21.32 1.46 6.97
N HIS A 553 22.62 1.75 7.04
CA HIS A 553 23.65 0.71 7.19
C HIS A 553 23.62 0.14 8.60
N GLN A 554 23.49 1.00 9.61
CA GLN A 554 23.29 0.54 10.99
C GLN A 554 21.98 -0.24 11.13
N ALA A 555 20.88 0.21 10.51
CA ALA A 555 19.61 -0.51 10.52
C ALA A 555 19.74 -1.92 9.90
N ARG A 556 20.44 -2.06 8.76
CA ARG A 556 20.75 -3.36 8.14
C ARG A 556 21.49 -4.29 9.11
N SER A 557 22.58 -3.81 9.72
CA SER A 557 23.37 -4.62 10.66
C SER A 557 22.52 -5.13 11.81
N ARG A 558 21.65 -4.27 12.36
CA ARG A 558 20.74 -4.68 13.44
C ARG A 558 19.68 -5.69 12.99
N PHE A 559 19.18 -5.60 11.75
CA PHE A 559 18.28 -6.64 11.20
C PHE A 559 18.99 -7.98 10.99
N ASP A 560 20.24 -7.97 10.53
CA ASP A 560 21.04 -9.21 10.41
C ASP A 560 21.31 -9.83 11.79
N GLU A 561 21.62 -9.01 12.81
CA GLU A 561 21.72 -9.46 14.21
C GLU A 561 20.40 -10.08 14.70
N LEU A 562 19.27 -9.41 14.51
CA LEU A 562 17.94 -9.92 14.85
C LEU A 562 17.65 -11.26 14.17
N ARG A 563 18.05 -11.40 12.90
CA ARG A 563 17.90 -12.64 12.15
C ARG A 563 18.67 -13.79 12.79
N THR A 564 19.93 -13.55 13.21
CA THR A 564 20.68 -14.56 13.96
C THR A 564 20.03 -14.91 15.29
N MET A 565 19.38 -13.97 15.97
CA MET A 565 18.63 -14.24 17.20
C MET A 565 17.44 -15.17 16.93
N VAL A 566 16.63 -14.90 15.90
CA VAL A 566 15.49 -15.75 15.50
C VAL A 566 15.96 -17.15 15.08
N GLN A 567 17.05 -17.26 14.32
CA GLN A 567 17.61 -18.55 13.93
C GLN A 567 18.05 -19.38 15.14
N ARG A 568 18.71 -18.77 16.14
CA ARG A 568 19.03 -19.46 17.40
C ARG A 568 17.78 -19.91 18.15
N MET A 569 16.74 -19.08 18.17
CA MET A 569 15.47 -19.43 18.81
C MET A 569 14.77 -20.61 18.12
N SER A 570 14.88 -20.74 16.80
CA SER A 570 14.32 -21.88 16.05
C SER A 570 14.94 -23.23 16.42
N MET A 571 16.16 -23.24 16.98
CA MET A 571 16.85 -24.45 17.41
C MET A 571 16.65 -24.78 18.90
N GLU A 572 15.89 -23.96 19.64
CA GLU A 572 15.72 -24.10 21.10
C GLU A 572 15.15 -25.45 21.53
N THR A 573 14.26 -26.03 20.73
CA THR A 573 13.65 -27.34 21.02
C THR A 573 14.68 -28.47 21.05
N LEU A 574 15.86 -28.27 20.45
CA LEU A 574 17.00 -29.20 20.47
C LEU A 574 17.95 -28.93 21.65
N GLU A 575 18.03 -27.68 22.11
CA GLU A 575 18.97 -27.24 23.15
C GLU A 575 18.39 -27.35 24.56
N LEU A 576 17.09 -27.08 24.72
CA LEU A 576 16.41 -26.96 26.01
C LEU A 576 15.64 -28.24 26.35
N ASP A 577 15.36 -28.43 27.64
CA ASP A 577 14.57 -29.57 28.12
C ASP A 577 13.14 -29.50 27.52
N PRO A 578 12.64 -30.57 26.87
CA PRO A 578 11.29 -30.61 26.30
C PRO A 578 10.19 -30.26 27.30
N GLU A 579 10.43 -30.50 28.59
CA GLU A 579 9.50 -30.18 29.66
C GLU A 579 9.17 -28.68 29.74
N CYS A 580 10.07 -27.80 29.27
CA CYS A 580 9.85 -26.34 29.22
C CYS A 580 8.67 -25.93 28.33
N PHE A 581 8.36 -26.72 27.29
CA PHE A 581 7.35 -26.41 26.28
C PHE A 581 5.98 -27.04 26.58
N SER A 582 5.80 -27.62 27.77
CA SER A 582 4.56 -28.30 28.19
C SER A 582 3.46 -27.36 28.74
N GLY A 583 3.73 -26.05 28.82
CA GLY A 583 2.80 -25.07 29.35
C GLY A 583 1.64 -24.73 28.41
N LYS A 584 0.64 -24.01 28.93
CA LYS A 584 -0.52 -23.52 28.16
C LYS A 584 -0.50 -21.98 28.07
N PRO A 585 -0.82 -21.40 26.91
CA PRO A 585 -0.88 -19.95 26.77
C PRO A 585 -2.04 -19.39 27.60
N ILE A 586 -1.78 -18.26 28.27
CA ILE A 586 -2.74 -17.58 29.14
C ILE A 586 -3.21 -16.29 28.45
N GLY A 587 -4.51 -15.98 28.58
CA GLY A 587 -5.06 -14.69 28.17
C GLY A 587 -5.28 -14.50 26.67
N PHE A 588 -5.35 -15.59 25.89
CA PHE A 588 -5.74 -15.57 24.48
C PHE A 588 -7.15 -16.16 24.30
N ASP A 589 -8.02 -15.42 23.63
CA ASP A 589 -9.40 -15.80 23.36
C ASP A 589 -9.81 -15.41 21.93
N LYS A 590 -9.95 -16.41 21.08
CA LYS A 590 -10.35 -16.23 19.68
C LYS A 590 -11.75 -15.65 19.52
N THR A 591 -12.63 -15.77 20.53
CA THR A 591 -13.98 -15.22 20.48
C THR A 591 -14.01 -13.70 20.58
N LEU A 592 -12.94 -13.05 21.08
CA LEU A 592 -12.84 -11.59 21.14
C LEU A 592 -12.92 -10.95 19.75
N SER A 593 -12.35 -11.59 18.73
CA SER A 593 -12.42 -11.13 17.33
C SER A 593 -13.85 -10.90 16.84
N ARG A 594 -14.82 -11.64 17.39
CA ARG A 594 -16.25 -11.54 17.03
C ARG A 594 -16.91 -10.31 17.62
N LEU A 595 -16.45 -9.86 18.79
CA LEU A 595 -16.91 -8.61 19.39
C LEU A 595 -16.33 -7.42 18.63
N LEU A 596 -15.07 -7.54 18.16
CA LEU A 596 -14.38 -6.50 17.41
C LEU A 596 -14.90 -6.37 15.97
N MET A 597 -15.27 -7.48 15.33
CA MET A 597 -15.78 -7.51 13.95
C MET A 597 -17.26 -7.91 13.88
N SER A 598 -18.10 -7.27 14.68
CA SER A 598 -19.54 -7.58 14.72
C SER A 598 -20.30 -7.30 13.41
N GLY A 599 -19.73 -6.46 12.54
CA GLY A 599 -20.27 -6.15 11.20
C GLY A 599 -19.80 -7.09 10.09
N SER A 600 -18.97 -8.10 10.40
CA SER A 600 -18.41 -9.02 9.42
C SER A 600 -18.75 -10.48 9.77
N PRO A 601 -18.90 -11.36 8.75
CA PRO A 601 -19.11 -12.77 9.00
C PRO A 601 -17.96 -13.39 9.82
N PRO A 602 -18.24 -14.33 10.73
CA PRO A 602 -17.21 -15.03 11.50
C PRO A 602 -16.28 -15.83 10.57
N ARG A 603 -15.00 -15.44 10.51
CA ARG A 603 -13.94 -16.21 9.83
C ARG A 603 -13.07 -16.95 10.84
N GLU A 604 -12.74 -18.21 10.56
CA GLU A 604 -11.76 -18.96 11.35
C GLU A 604 -10.36 -18.73 10.79
N VAL A 605 -9.47 -18.15 11.61
CA VAL A 605 -8.06 -17.97 11.27
C VAL A 605 -7.21 -18.97 12.04
N THR A 606 -6.37 -19.70 11.30
CA THR A 606 -5.39 -20.64 11.86
C THR A 606 -4.05 -19.94 12.04
N LEU A 607 -3.60 -19.86 13.30
CA LEU A 607 -2.27 -19.36 13.61
C LEU A 607 -1.20 -20.35 13.12
N PRO A 608 -0.07 -19.86 12.58
CA PRO A 608 1.04 -20.69 12.12
C PRO A 608 1.62 -21.53 13.27
N SER A 609 2.32 -22.62 12.94
CA SER A 609 3.12 -23.35 13.93
C SER A 609 4.25 -22.46 14.47
N LEU A 610 4.86 -22.82 15.60
CA LEU A 610 5.98 -22.03 16.14
C LEU A 610 7.17 -22.00 15.17
N ASP A 611 7.46 -23.13 14.51
CA ASP A 611 8.53 -23.23 13.52
C ASP A 611 8.24 -22.38 12.29
N ASP A 612 6.98 -22.36 11.83
CA ASP A 612 6.58 -21.52 10.70
C ASP A 612 6.57 -20.03 11.08
N ALA A 613 6.20 -19.68 12.31
CA ALA A 613 6.32 -18.31 12.81
C ALA A 613 7.78 -17.82 12.79
N PHE A 614 8.75 -18.67 13.17
CA PHE A 614 10.17 -18.33 13.04
C PHE A 614 10.63 -18.17 11.59
N LYS A 615 10.13 -18.98 10.65
CA LYS A 615 10.43 -18.83 9.22
C LYS A 615 9.87 -17.52 8.65
N ILE A 616 8.64 -17.18 9.02
CA ILE A 616 7.99 -15.92 8.63
C ILE A 616 8.83 -14.74 9.14
N LEU A 617 9.22 -14.75 10.41
CA LEU A 617 10.05 -13.70 11.00
C LEU A 617 11.47 -13.65 10.37
N ASP A 618 12.13 -14.78 10.11
CA ASP A 618 13.44 -14.81 9.42
C ASP A 618 13.34 -14.21 8.02
N SER A 619 12.27 -14.54 7.28
CA SER A 619 12.01 -13.98 5.96
C SER A 619 11.76 -12.48 6.01
N LEU A 620 10.89 -12.03 6.92
CA LEU A 620 10.59 -10.61 7.12
C LEU A 620 11.85 -9.81 7.46
N LEU A 621 12.66 -10.28 8.41
CA LEU A 621 13.88 -9.60 8.83
C LEU A 621 14.93 -9.54 7.72
N ARG A 622 15.03 -10.61 6.92
CA ARG A 622 15.89 -10.60 5.70
C ARG A 622 15.41 -9.56 4.71
N ASP A 623 14.10 -9.50 4.45
CA ASP A 623 13.52 -8.57 3.48
C ASP A 623 13.63 -7.11 3.95
N LEU A 624 13.42 -6.84 5.25
CA LEU A 624 13.64 -5.54 5.88
C LEU A 624 15.11 -5.12 5.87
N GLY A 625 16.03 -6.06 6.10
CA GLY A 625 17.45 -5.80 5.90
C GLY A 625 17.71 -5.36 4.45
N THR A 626 17.14 -6.06 3.48
CA THR A 626 17.34 -5.79 2.04
C THR A 626 16.71 -4.45 1.64
N ALA A 627 15.61 -4.07 2.28
CA ALA A 627 14.98 -2.76 2.12
C ALA A 627 15.90 -1.60 2.52
N CYS A 628 16.68 -1.76 3.60
CA CYS A 628 17.62 -0.74 4.06
C CYS A 628 18.89 -0.66 3.19
N ALA A 629 19.44 -1.81 2.79
CA ALA A 629 20.62 -1.89 1.93
C ALA A 629 20.68 -3.23 1.16
N PRO A 630 20.81 -3.22 -0.18
CA PRO A 630 20.94 -4.45 -0.95
C PRO A 630 22.34 -5.09 -0.82
N ASN A 631 22.37 -6.42 -0.60
CA ASN A 631 23.52 -7.31 -0.78
C ASN A 631 24.83 -6.95 -0.03
N ASN A 632 24.77 -6.53 1.24
CA ASN A 632 25.94 -6.12 2.06
C ASN A 632 26.80 -5.01 1.42
N GLN A 633 26.31 -4.39 0.34
CA GLN A 633 26.92 -3.21 -0.24
C GLN A 633 26.33 -2.02 0.47
N SER A 634 27.20 -1.08 0.85
CA SER A 634 26.73 0.19 1.40
C SER A 634 25.77 0.85 0.40
N PRO A 635 24.70 1.54 0.83
CA PRO A 635 23.87 2.38 -0.03
C PRO A 635 24.68 3.38 -0.87
N SER A 636 25.95 3.61 -0.49
CA SER A 636 26.97 4.32 -1.28
C SER A 636 27.27 3.70 -2.65
N ALA A 637 26.91 2.44 -2.89
CA ALA A 637 27.15 1.71 -4.15
C ALA A 637 26.18 2.09 -5.28
N TRP A 638 24.99 2.61 -4.93
CA TRP A 638 24.11 3.20 -5.94
C TRP A 638 24.71 4.52 -6.41
N GLU A 639 24.75 4.74 -7.70
CA GLU A 639 25.21 6.01 -8.27
C GLU A 639 24.09 6.67 -9.09
N ARG A 640 23.12 5.88 -9.58
CA ARG A 640 22.21 6.29 -10.66
C ARG A 640 20.77 5.84 -10.41
N MET A 641 19.85 6.38 -11.20
CA MET A 641 18.42 6.03 -11.13
C MET A 641 18.15 4.59 -11.52
N GLU A 642 18.87 4.11 -12.52
CA GLU A 642 18.78 2.73 -12.98
C GLU A 642 19.13 1.72 -11.88
N ASP A 643 20.06 2.04 -10.98
CA ASP A 643 20.46 1.13 -9.88
C ASP A 643 19.29 0.91 -8.90
N VAL A 644 18.57 1.99 -8.57
CA VAL A 644 17.37 1.93 -7.72
C VAL A 644 16.25 1.18 -8.43
N ARG A 645 16.04 1.41 -9.73
CA ARG A 645 15.04 0.67 -10.53
C ARG A 645 15.32 -0.83 -10.58
N ILE A 646 16.57 -1.22 -10.83
CA ILE A 646 16.99 -2.63 -10.82
C ILE A 646 16.74 -3.24 -9.44
N PHE A 647 17.15 -2.53 -8.38
CA PHE A 647 16.88 -2.96 -7.01
C PHE A 647 15.38 -3.16 -6.76
N LEU A 648 14.53 -2.18 -7.10
CA LEU A 648 13.08 -2.26 -6.89
C LEU A 648 12.45 -3.42 -7.68
N SER A 649 12.89 -3.63 -8.93
CA SER A 649 12.46 -4.77 -9.75
C SER A 649 12.83 -6.11 -9.12
N ASP A 650 14.09 -6.26 -8.70
CA ASP A 650 14.60 -7.49 -8.08
C ASP A 650 14.00 -7.73 -6.69
N PHE A 651 13.81 -6.67 -5.90
CA PHE A 651 13.12 -6.72 -4.63
C PHE A 651 11.67 -7.16 -4.83
N SER A 652 10.96 -6.57 -5.79
CA SER A 652 9.59 -6.97 -6.15
C SER A 652 9.50 -8.44 -6.58
N ARG A 653 10.50 -8.96 -7.32
CA ARG A 653 10.57 -10.36 -7.77
C ARG A 653 10.71 -11.35 -6.62
N GLN A 654 11.30 -10.94 -5.50
CA GLN A 654 11.44 -11.76 -4.29
C GLN A 654 10.12 -11.92 -3.50
N ARG A 655 9.04 -11.23 -3.91
CA ARG A 655 7.73 -11.22 -3.23
C ARG A 655 7.84 -10.89 -1.72
N PRO A 656 8.40 -9.73 -1.38
CA PRO A 656 8.63 -9.33 0.00
C PRO A 656 7.32 -9.06 0.73
N SER A 657 7.35 -9.21 2.06
CA SER A 657 6.21 -8.89 2.93
C SER A 657 5.71 -7.45 2.74
N ILE A 658 4.42 -7.22 3.01
CA ILE A 658 3.83 -5.86 2.97
C ILE A 658 4.55 -4.88 3.89
N VAL A 659 5.01 -5.34 5.04
CA VAL A 659 5.78 -4.51 5.99
C VAL A 659 7.09 -4.04 5.34
N ALA A 660 7.84 -4.94 4.70
CA ALA A 660 9.07 -4.58 4.01
C ALA A 660 8.81 -3.65 2.81
N ARG A 661 7.75 -3.90 2.03
CA ARG A 661 7.33 -3.01 0.92
C ARG A 661 6.99 -1.60 1.42
N SER A 662 6.29 -1.50 2.54
CA SER A 662 5.91 -0.23 3.17
C SER A 662 7.12 0.58 3.60
N TYR A 663 8.09 -0.06 4.25
CA TYR A 663 9.36 0.60 4.60
C TYR A 663 10.12 1.06 3.36
N VAL A 664 10.23 0.25 2.30
CA VAL A 664 10.89 0.69 1.06
C VAL A 664 10.19 1.90 0.45
N MET A 665 8.86 1.95 0.49
CA MET A 665 8.11 3.08 -0.07
C MET A 665 8.37 4.38 0.69
N LEU A 666 8.45 4.32 2.02
CA LEU A 666 8.82 5.45 2.86
C LEU A 666 10.29 5.86 2.68
N LEU A 667 11.19 4.88 2.55
CA LEU A 667 12.61 5.11 2.28
C LEU A 667 12.87 5.65 0.87
N LEU A 668 11.98 5.37 -0.09
CA LEU A 668 12.11 5.89 -1.45
C LEU A 668 12.12 7.42 -1.44
N TYR A 669 11.47 8.08 -0.48
CA TYR A 669 11.56 9.52 -0.27
C TYR A 669 11.67 9.86 1.23
N CYS A 670 12.89 9.87 1.75
CA CYS A 670 13.20 10.23 3.14
C CYS A 670 14.24 11.36 3.19
N ASP A 671 14.18 12.22 4.21
CA ASP A 671 15.03 13.44 4.30
C ASP A 671 14.98 14.31 3.01
N LYS A 672 13.79 14.45 2.40
CA LYS A 672 13.57 15.19 1.13
C LYS A 672 14.43 14.71 -0.04
N LYS A 673 14.98 13.50 0.05
CA LYS A 673 15.88 12.89 -0.93
C LYS A 673 15.42 11.47 -1.22
N ILE A 674 15.81 10.94 -2.37
CA ILE A 674 15.66 9.53 -2.66
C ILE A 674 16.61 8.74 -1.77
N TYR A 675 16.08 7.87 -0.92
CA TYR A 675 16.86 7.07 0.04
C TYR A 675 17.79 7.91 0.94
N GLY A 676 17.38 9.15 1.27
CA GLY A 676 18.16 10.06 2.12
C GLY A 676 19.44 10.59 1.46
N ARG A 677 19.66 10.29 0.18
CA ARG A 677 20.94 10.54 -0.50
C ARG A 677 20.84 11.45 -1.71
N PHE A 678 19.90 11.19 -2.62
CA PHE A 678 19.86 11.88 -3.91
C PHE A 678 18.77 12.97 -3.92
N GLY A 679 19.16 14.21 -4.21
CA GLY A 679 18.18 15.25 -4.56
C GLY A 679 17.45 14.85 -5.83
N PHE A 680 16.12 14.83 -5.82
CA PHE A 680 15.34 14.26 -6.92
C PHE A 680 15.65 14.93 -8.27
N MET A 681 15.71 16.27 -8.30
CA MET A 681 15.94 17.02 -9.53
C MET A 681 17.33 16.80 -10.13
N ASP A 682 18.36 16.82 -9.29
CA ASP A 682 19.74 16.58 -9.74
C ASP A 682 19.88 15.16 -10.26
N TRP A 683 19.30 14.19 -9.53
CA TRP A 683 19.31 12.77 -9.89
C TRP A 683 18.57 12.48 -11.20
N LEU A 684 17.40 13.11 -11.40
CA LEU A 684 16.64 13.01 -12.63
C LEU A 684 17.39 13.65 -13.81
N SER A 685 18.00 14.81 -13.59
CA SER A 685 18.78 15.52 -14.60
C SER A 685 20.00 14.71 -15.02
N ASP A 686 20.73 14.12 -14.07
CA ASP A 686 21.85 13.22 -14.33
C ASP A 686 21.42 12.01 -15.16
N GLU A 687 20.27 11.39 -14.84
CA GLU A 687 19.74 10.28 -15.63
C GLU A 687 19.35 10.73 -17.05
N MET A 688 18.72 11.89 -17.22
CA MET A 688 18.39 12.44 -18.54
C MET A 688 19.66 12.67 -19.36
N VAL A 689 20.71 13.24 -18.77
CA VAL A 689 22.02 13.43 -19.43
C VAL A 689 22.61 12.09 -19.87
N MET A 690 22.55 11.09 -19.00
CA MET A 690 23.08 9.77 -19.30
C MET A 690 22.31 9.04 -20.41
N ASN A 691 21.06 9.44 -20.68
CA ASN A 691 20.25 8.97 -21.81
C ASN A 691 20.31 9.90 -23.03
N GLY A 692 21.28 10.81 -23.09
CA GLY A 692 21.57 11.61 -24.27
C GLY A 692 20.94 13.01 -24.32
N VAL A 693 20.31 13.48 -23.24
CA VAL A 693 19.81 14.86 -23.14
C VAL A 693 20.98 15.83 -22.81
N PRO A 694 21.24 16.89 -23.59
CA PRO A 694 22.31 17.83 -23.30
C PRO A 694 22.03 18.64 -22.04
N SER A 695 23.07 18.89 -21.26
CA SER A 695 23.00 19.80 -20.11
C SER A 695 22.56 21.22 -20.50
N VAL A 696 22.84 21.65 -21.74
CA VAL A 696 22.39 22.93 -22.28
C VAL A 696 20.85 22.98 -22.35
N LEU A 697 20.22 21.92 -22.86
CA LEU A 697 18.76 21.81 -22.93
C LEU A 697 18.15 21.77 -21.52
N LEU A 698 18.75 21.02 -20.59
CA LEU A 698 18.30 20.99 -19.19
C LEU A 698 18.44 22.33 -18.47
N SER A 699 19.28 23.23 -18.95
CA SER A 699 19.47 24.57 -18.38
C SER A 699 18.49 25.61 -18.95
N THR A 700 17.72 25.27 -19.99
CA THR A 700 16.68 26.14 -20.55
C THR A 700 15.47 26.22 -19.62
N GLN A 701 14.67 27.28 -19.75
CA GLN A 701 13.47 27.46 -18.93
C GLN A 701 12.46 26.32 -19.18
N GLU A 702 12.31 25.91 -20.44
CA GLU A 702 11.46 24.84 -20.92
C GLU A 702 11.95 23.49 -20.39
N GLY A 703 13.25 23.23 -20.47
CA GLY A 703 13.87 22.01 -19.94
C GLY A 703 13.67 21.86 -18.42
N VAL A 704 13.86 22.91 -17.63
CA VAL A 704 13.64 22.87 -16.17
C VAL A 704 12.16 22.63 -15.84
N ARG A 705 11.23 23.28 -16.56
CA ARG A 705 9.78 23.07 -16.39
C ARG A 705 9.38 21.63 -16.68
N PHE A 706 9.82 21.10 -17.82
CA PHE A 706 9.55 19.72 -18.22
C PHE A 706 10.11 18.70 -17.21
N SER A 707 11.37 18.84 -16.80
CA SER A 707 11.98 17.98 -15.79
C SER A 707 11.24 18.03 -14.46
N SER A 708 10.77 19.21 -14.05
CA SER A 708 9.98 19.36 -12.82
C SER A 708 8.62 18.66 -12.92
N ARG A 709 7.96 18.73 -14.09
CA ARG A 709 6.69 18.05 -14.34
C ARG A 709 6.81 16.53 -14.32
N CYS A 710 7.96 16.00 -14.73
CA CYS A 710 8.23 14.56 -14.74
C CYS A 710 8.43 13.93 -13.34
N ILE A 711 8.71 14.73 -12.30
CA ILE A 711 9.06 14.21 -10.95
C ILE A 711 8.02 13.22 -10.43
N GLU A 712 6.75 13.64 -10.43
CA GLU A 712 5.65 12.84 -9.87
C GLU A 712 5.46 11.53 -10.63
N THR A 713 5.41 11.60 -11.97
CA THR A 713 5.21 10.43 -12.82
C THR A 713 6.38 9.46 -12.74
N VAL A 714 7.63 9.96 -12.62
CA VAL A 714 8.82 9.12 -12.38
C VAL A 714 8.76 8.47 -11.00
N TYR A 715 8.39 9.22 -9.97
CA TYR A 715 8.26 8.70 -8.60
C TYR A 715 7.20 7.59 -8.53
N GLU A 716 6.01 7.82 -9.08
CA GLU A 716 4.95 6.81 -9.12
C GLU A 716 5.35 5.59 -9.97
N SER A 717 6.09 5.79 -11.07
CA SER A 717 6.64 4.67 -11.87
C SER A 717 7.63 3.79 -11.07
N LEU A 718 8.42 4.37 -10.16
CA LEU A 718 9.28 3.61 -9.25
C LEU A 718 8.46 2.91 -8.16
N LYS A 719 7.44 3.58 -7.64
CA LYS A 719 6.54 3.06 -6.61
C LYS A 719 5.71 1.86 -7.08
N VAL A 720 5.40 1.75 -8.38
CA VAL A 720 4.72 0.59 -8.98
C VAL A 720 5.32 -0.74 -8.51
N TYR A 721 6.65 -0.87 -8.48
CA TYR A 721 7.31 -2.13 -8.09
C TYR A 721 7.01 -2.59 -6.65
N LEU A 722 6.52 -1.69 -5.79
CA LEU A 722 6.23 -1.94 -4.38
C LEU A 722 4.78 -2.33 -4.11
N HIS A 723 3.90 -2.25 -5.10
CA HIS A 723 2.54 -2.76 -4.98
C HIS A 723 2.46 -4.27 -5.26
N HIS A 724 1.37 -4.91 -4.84
CA HIS A 724 1.08 -6.29 -5.20
C HIS A 724 0.96 -6.45 -6.73
N ARG A 725 1.37 -7.60 -7.29
CA ARG A 725 1.48 -7.84 -8.75
C ARG A 725 0.22 -7.46 -9.53
N SER A 726 -0.96 -7.79 -9.00
CA SER A 726 -2.24 -7.41 -9.60
C SER A 726 -2.45 -5.89 -9.65
N ARG A 727 -2.07 -5.19 -8.58
CA ARG A 727 -2.16 -3.72 -8.48
C ARG A 727 -1.09 -3.01 -9.31
N GLN A 728 0.10 -3.60 -9.47
CA GLN A 728 1.12 -3.06 -10.37
C GLN A 728 0.56 -2.91 -11.79
N ARG A 729 -0.12 -3.95 -12.30
CA ARG A 729 -0.67 -3.93 -13.66
C ARG A 729 -1.71 -2.82 -13.84
N ALA A 730 -2.63 -2.67 -12.89
CA ALA A 730 -3.66 -1.63 -12.93
C ALA A 730 -3.09 -0.21 -12.79
N ARG A 731 -2.06 -0.01 -11.94
CA ARG A 731 -1.40 1.30 -11.84
C ARG A 731 -0.61 1.67 -13.08
N ILE A 732 0.02 0.70 -13.74
CA ILE A 732 0.71 0.97 -15.01
C ILE A 732 -0.28 1.48 -16.07
N GLU A 733 -1.49 0.94 -16.14
CA GLU A 733 -2.53 1.41 -17.06
C GLU A 733 -2.82 2.91 -16.89
N MET A 734 -3.03 3.37 -15.65
CA MET A 734 -3.21 4.80 -15.36
C MET A 734 -1.95 5.62 -15.69
N LEU A 735 -0.76 5.12 -15.32
CA LEU A 735 0.49 5.83 -15.58
C LEU A 735 0.79 6.00 -17.07
N LEU A 736 0.39 5.06 -17.93
CA LEU A 736 0.60 5.18 -19.38
C LEU A 736 -0.19 6.36 -19.98
N GLU A 737 -1.35 6.72 -19.40
CA GLU A 737 -2.09 7.91 -19.80
C GLU A 737 -1.32 9.20 -19.45
N ASP A 738 -0.80 9.30 -18.22
CA ASP A 738 0.03 10.43 -17.79
C ASP A 738 1.29 10.57 -18.65
N TRP A 739 1.96 9.45 -18.93
CA TRP A 739 3.13 9.44 -19.79
C TRP A 739 2.83 9.83 -21.23
N SER A 740 1.62 9.57 -21.73
CA SER A 740 1.22 10.02 -23.08
C SER A 740 1.24 11.54 -23.19
N ALA A 741 0.73 12.23 -22.17
CA ALA A 741 0.78 13.70 -22.10
C ALA A 741 2.25 14.20 -22.05
N LEU A 742 3.09 13.57 -21.24
CA LEU A 742 4.52 13.93 -21.14
C LEU A 742 5.29 13.69 -22.44
N GLN A 743 4.93 12.67 -23.23
CA GLN A 743 5.55 12.44 -24.55
C GLN A 743 5.24 13.57 -25.54
N ILE A 744 4.02 14.11 -25.52
CA ILE A 744 3.62 15.23 -26.38
C ILE A 744 4.40 16.50 -25.97
N GLU A 745 4.48 16.76 -24.67
CA GLU A 745 5.25 17.89 -24.14
C GLU A 745 6.74 17.78 -24.48
N ALA A 746 7.33 16.60 -24.30
CA ALA A 746 8.71 16.32 -24.66
C ALA A 746 9.00 16.60 -26.14
N ALA A 747 8.08 16.22 -27.04
CA ALA A 747 8.22 16.48 -28.47
C ALA A 747 8.15 17.98 -28.79
N ALA A 748 7.30 18.73 -28.10
CA ALA A 748 7.20 20.18 -28.26
C ALA A 748 8.48 20.89 -27.79
N VAL A 749 9.04 20.49 -26.64
CA VAL A 749 10.30 21.05 -26.12
C VAL A 749 11.47 20.74 -27.04
N ASP A 750 11.56 19.51 -27.56
CA ASP A 750 12.60 19.11 -28.52
C ASP A 750 12.49 19.91 -29.85
N ASP A 751 11.28 20.11 -30.39
CA ASP A 751 11.09 20.88 -31.63
C ASP A 751 11.41 22.37 -31.47
N HIS A 752 11.05 22.94 -30.31
CA HIS A 752 11.39 24.32 -29.99
C HIS A 752 12.92 24.51 -29.88
N PHE A 753 13.59 23.67 -29.11
CA PHE A 753 15.05 23.76 -28.93
C PHE A 753 15.82 23.56 -30.24
N THR A 754 15.40 22.59 -31.07
CA THR A 754 16.04 22.36 -32.38
C THR A 754 15.84 23.54 -33.33
N THR A 755 14.68 24.22 -33.26
CA THR A 755 14.40 25.43 -34.04
C THR A 755 15.25 26.61 -33.57
N GLU A 756 15.35 26.85 -32.27
CA GLU A 756 16.16 27.94 -31.71
C GLU A 756 17.66 27.78 -31.99
N MET A 757 18.17 26.55 -31.85
CA MET A 757 19.59 26.25 -32.08
C MET A 757 19.93 26.06 -33.57
N ALA A 758 18.98 26.27 -34.49
CA ALA A 758 19.11 26.07 -35.93
C ALA A 758 19.68 24.69 -36.30
N ILE A 759 19.28 23.65 -35.56
CA ILE A 759 19.74 22.28 -35.75
C ILE A 759 18.93 21.62 -36.88
N PRO A 760 19.57 20.98 -37.88
CA PRO A 760 18.85 20.31 -38.96
C PRO A 760 17.95 19.16 -38.46
N LYS A 761 16.64 19.25 -38.70
CA LYS A 761 15.63 18.27 -38.24
C LYS A 761 15.88 16.81 -38.69
N GLY A 762 16.63 16.60 -39.78
CA GLY A 762 16.96 15.26 -40.30
C GLY A 762 18.23 14.62 -39.72
N ALA A 763 19.00 15.33 -38.89
CA ALA A 763 20.32 14.89 -38.41
C ALA A 763 20.37 14.62 -36.90
N TYR A 764 19.27 14.86 -36.17
CA TYR A 764 19.30 15.00 -34.72
C TYR A 764 18.47 13.91 -34.00
N PRO A 765 18.98 13.24 -32.95
CA PRO A 765 18.15 12.34 -32.14
C PRO A 765 17.11 13.14 -31.36
N ARG A 766 15.97 12.52 -31.09
CA ARG A 766 14.99 13.06 -30.15
C ARG A 766 15.61 13.11 -28.74
N TYR A 767 15.52 14.22 -28.00
CA TYR A 767 16.15 14.34 -26.67
C TYR A 767 15.21 13.84 -25.58
N PHE A 768 14.36 14.73 -25.04
CA PHE A 768 13.36 14.37 -24.05
C PHE A 768 12.39 13.34 -24.63
N THR A 769 12.14 13.38 -25.94
CA THR A 769 11.27 12.41 -26.60
C THR A 769 11.89 11.00 -26.62
N ALA A 770 13.22 10.85 -26.74
CA ALA A 770 13.86 9.53 -26.63
C ALA A 770 13.90 9.04 -25.17
N TRP A 771 14.13 9.96 -24.22
CA TRP A 771 14.12 9.63 -22.80
C TRP A 771 12.74 9.20 -22.30
N THR A 772 11.67 9.93 -22.65
CA THR A 772 10.29 9.57 -22.31
C THR A 772 9.87 8.26 -22.97
N LEU A 773 10.27 8.01 -24.22
CA LEU A 773 10.04 6.75 -24.91
C LEU A 773 10.67 5.57 -24.15
N GLU A 774 11.88 5.74 -23.60
CA GLU A 774 12.53 4.70 -22.80
C GLU A 774 11.71 4.35 -21.55
N GLN A 775 11.14 5.35 -20.87
CA GLN A 775 10.28 5.13 -19.69
C GLN A 775 8.99 4.39 -20.07
N VAL A 776 8.30 4.87 -21.11
CA VAL A 776 7.03 4.29 -21.58
C VAL A 776 7.19 2.85 -22.04
N VAL A 777 8.16 2.57 -22.90
CA VAL A 777 8.34 1.20 -23.43
C VAL A 777 8.70 0.23 -22.31
N THR A 778 9.45 0.68 -21.30
CA THR A 778 9.76 -0.13 -20.12
C THR A 778 8.49 -0.51 -19.36
N LEU A 779 7.58 0.46 -19.13
CA LEU A 779 6.29 0.21 -18.50
C LEU A 779 5.37 -0.69 -19.34
N MET A 780 5.34 -0.50 -20.66
CA MET A 780 4.57 -1.34 -21.57
C MET A 780 5.05 -2.80 -21.53
N ILE A 781 6.36 -3.03 -21.56
CA ILE A 781 6.95 -4.38 -21.44
C ILE A 781 6.55 -4.96 -20.07
N HIS A 782 6.69 -4.20 -18.98
CA HIS A 782 6.31 -4.66 -17.64
C HIS A 782 4.83 -5.03 -17.56
N TYR A 783 3.93 -4.22 -18.14
CA TYR A 783 2.48 -4.49 -18.18
C TYR A 783 2.16 -5.82 -18.87
N VAL A 784 2.75 -6.08 -20.03
CA VAL A 784 2.50 -7.33 -20.76
C VAL A 784 3.05 -8.52 -19.99
N LEU A 785 4.27 -8.41 -19.44
CA LEU A 785 4.92 -9.48 -18.66
C LEU A 785 4.15 -9.82 -17.38
N LEU A 786 3.61 -8.83 -16.66
CA LEU A 786 2.73 -9.08 -15.52
C LEU A 786 1.50 -9.92 -15.90
N GLY A 787 1.01 -9.82 -17.14
CA GLY A 787 -0.06 -10.69 -17.60
C GLY A 787 0.29 -12.16 -17.72
N LEU A 788 1.54 -12.47 -18.03
CA LEU A 788 2.04 -13.85 -18.01
C LEU A 788 2.14 -14.33 -16.56
N GLU A 789 2.70 -13.50 -15.65
CA GLU A 789 2.82 -13.85 -14.23
C GLU A 789 1.48 -14.04 -13.52
N LEU A 790 0.46 -13.27 -13.91
CA LEU A 790 -0.90 -13.33 -13.36
C LEU A 790 -1.81 -14.32 -14.10
N GLU A 791 -1.26 -15.09 -15.05
CA GLU A 791 -1.98 -16.09 -15.84
C GLU A 791 -3.23 -15.53 -16.57
N LEU A 792 -3.15 -14.28 -17.04
CA LEU A 792 -4.26 -13.57 -17.69
C LEU A 792 -4.46 -13.95 -19.17
N TYR A 793 -3.47 -14.61 -19.77
CA TYR A 793 -3.47 -15.02 -21.17
C TYR A 793 -3.65 -16.53 -21.30
N ALA A 794 -4.54 -16.96 -22.18
CA ALA A 794 -4.68 -18.36 -22.54
C ALA A 794 -3.48 -18.83 -23.40
N PRO A 795 -3.16 -20.14 -23.42
CA PRO A 795 -2.06 -20.66 -24.25
C PRO A 795 -2.18 -20.34 -25.75
N SER A 796 -3.42 -20.22 -26.26
CA SER A 796 -3.69 -19.81 -27.65
C SER A 796 -3.44 -18.32 -27.92
N GLU A 797 -3.18 -17.51 -26.89
CA GLU A 797 -2.85 -16.09 -27.01
C GLU A 797 -1.34 -15.85 -26.93
N TYR A 798 -0.53 -16.85 -26.56
CA TYR A 798 0.91 -16.70 -26.37
C TYR A 798 1.64 -16.29 -27.65
N SER A 799 1.20 -16.78 -28.82
CA SER A 799 1.74 -16.32 -30.12
C SER A 799 1.61 -14.80 -30.28
N THR A 800 0.42 -14.25 -30.01
CA THR A 800 0.13 -12.82 -30.06
C THR A 800 0.91 -12.04 -29.01
N VAL A 801 0.96 -12.54 -27.77
CA VAL A 801 1.64 -11.86 -26.65
C VAL A 801 3.15 -11.76 -26.90
N TYR A 802 3.81 -12.86 -27.28
CA TYR A 802 5.24 -12.85 -27.55
C TYR A 802 5.60 -12.07 -28.82
N TRP A 803 4.71 -12.03 -29.82
CA TRP A 803 4.87 -11.17 -30.99
C TRP A 803 4.85 -9.68 -30.60
N TYR A 804 3.89 -9.27 -29.78
CA TYR A 804 3.81 -7.89 -29.29
C TYR A 804 5.02 -7.53 -28.42
N LEU A 805 5.51 -8.46 -27.61
CA LEU A 805 6.74 -8.29 -26.83
C LEU A 805 8.00 -8.15 -27.72
N ASP A 806 8.12 -8.89 -28.84
CA ASP A 806 9.21 -8.68 -29.82
C ASP A 806 9.15 -7.27 -30.41
N TYR A 807 7.95 -6.76 -30.70
CA TYR A 807 7.77 -5.38 -31.16
C TYR A 807 8.24 -4.35 -30.14
N LEU A 808 7.78 -4.45 -28.88
CA LEU A 808 8.17 -3.51 -27.83
C LEU A 808 9.67 -3.57 -27.53
N CYS A 809 10.25 -4.77 -27.41
CA CYS A 809 11.69 -4.95 -27.26
C CYS A 809 12.46 -4.38 -28.46
N GLY A 810 11.94 -4.53 -29.68
CA GLY A 810 12.50 -3.93 -30.88
C GLY A 810 12.48 -2.40 -30.86
N SER A 811 11.36 -1.80 -30.42
CA SER A 811 11.23 -0.34 -30.28
C SER A 811 12.23 0.21 -29.26
N ARG A 812 12.36 -0.45 -28.11
CA ARG A 812 13.36 -0.08 -27.08
C ARG A 812 14.79 -0.20 -27.61
N LEU A 813 15.11 -1.31 -28.27
CA LEU A 813 16.43 -1.54 -28.85
C LEU A 813 16.80 -0.47 -29.89
N GLN A 814 15.85 -0.10 -30.76
CA GLN A 814 16.05 0.96 -31.74
C GLN A 814 16.31 2.31 -31.05
N ASN A 815 15.56 2.64 -29.99
CA ASN A 815 15.76 3.86 -29.21
C ASN A 815 17.18 3.91 -28.61
N LEU A 816 17.63 2.82 -28.00
CA LEU A 816 18.98 2.70 -27.43
C LEU A 816 20.07 2.82 -28.50
N GLN A 817 19.93 2.16 -29.65
CA GLN A 817 20.91 2.20 -30.74
C GLN A 817 21.04 3.60 -31.36
N VAL A 818 19.91 4.30 -31.56
CA VAL A 818 19.92 5.67 -32.09
C VAL A 818 20.58 6.64 -31.10
N THR A 819 20.22 6.53 -29.82
CA THR A 819 20.79 7.36 -28.75
C THR A 819 22.29 7.14 -28.61
N TRP A 820 22.71 5.86 -28.58
CA TRP A 820 24.13 5.48 -28.52
C TRP A 820 24.92 5.99 -29.74
N GLY A 821 24.42 5.71 -30.95
CA GLY A 821 25.09 6.11 -32.19
C GLY A 821 25.25 7.62 -32.33
N PHE A 822 24.39 8.41 -31.68
CA PHE A 822 24.56 9.85 -31.58
C PHE A 822 25.63 10.26 -30.56
N LEU A 823 25.57 9.72 -29.34
CA LEU A 823 26.53 10.01 -28.27
C LEU A 823 27.96 9.68 -28.68
N ASP A 824 28.15 8.60 -29.44
CA ASP A 824 29.45 8.20 -29.96
C ASP A 824 29.99 9.21 -30.99
N LYS A 825 29.13 9.69 -31.91
CA LYS A 825 29.49 10.75 -32.86
C LYS A 825 29.84 12.07 -32.17
N MET A 826 29.11 12.47 -31.13
CA MET A 826 29.44 13.68 -30.36
C MET A 826 30.81 13.59 -29.69
N LYS A 827 31.16 12.42 -29.14
CA LYS A 827 32.47 12.21 -28.50
C LYS A 827 33.62 12.34 -29.50
N GLU A 828 33.46 11.82 -30.71
CA GLU A 828 34.48 11.96 -31.76
C GLU A 828 34.68 13.43 -32.17
N ILE A 829 33.60 14.20 -32.32
CA ILE A 829 33.67 15.65 -32.61
C ILE A 829 34.36 16.44 -31.48
N MET A 830 34.06 16.10 -30.21
CA MET A 830 34.68 16.74 -29.04
C MET A 830 36.17 16.37 -28.88
N LYS A 831 36.58 15.15 -29.25
CA LYS A 831 38.00 14.75 -29.27
C LYS A 831 38.79 15.52 -30.33
N GLU A 832 38.20 15.82 -31.49
CA GLU A 832 38.86 16.57 -32.57
C GLU A 832 39.12 18.04 -32.20
N HIS A 833 38.25 18.66 -31.39
CA HIS A 833 38.36 20.08 -31.00
C HIS A 833 39.09 20.32 -29.66
N GLY A 834 39.36 19.28 -28.88
CA GLY A 834 39.91 19.37 -27.52
C GLY A 834 41.33 18.82 -27.35
N ARG A 835 42.35 19.45 -27.93
CA ARG A 835 43.75 19.31 -27.47
C ARG A 835 43.95 20.15 -26.20
N GLY A 836 43.40 19.71 -25.07
CA GLY A 836 43.54 20.43 -23.80
C GLY A 836 43.07 19.64 -22.58
N ARG A 837 44.04 19.10 -21.83
CA ARG A 837 43.97 18.59 -20.44
C ARG A 837 42.76 17.71 -20.08
N ALA A 838 42.94 16.40 -20.22
CA ALA A 838 42.18 15.40 -19.49
C ALA A 838 42.52 15.47 -17.99
N GLY A 839 41.60 15.97 -17.17
CA GLY A 839 41.55 15.68 -15.75
C GLY A 839 40.96 14.29 -15.54
N GLN A 840 41.67 13.44 -14.82
CA GLN A 840 41.19 12.12 -14.41
C GLN A 840 39.94 12.24 -13.54
N SER A 841 38.84 11.65 -13.99
CA SER A 841 37.82 11.11 -13.09
C SER A 841 37.54 9.67 -13.54
N ASP A 842 38.24 8.72 -12.92
CA ASP A 842 37.99 7.30 -13.05
C ASP A 842 36.64 6.94 -12.40
N SER A 843 35.53 7.10 -13.13
CA SER A 843 34.28 6.38 -12.80
C SER A 843 34.34 5.00 -13.45
N LYS A 844 34.21 3.94 -12.65
CA LYS A 844 34.49 2.53 -12.99
C LYS A 844 33.65 1.91 -14.12
N ASP A 845 32.71 2.62 -14.73
CA ASP A 845 31.91 2.14 -15.87
C ASP A 845 31.78 3.27 -16.90
N SER A 846 32.48 3.16 -18.03
CA SER A 846 32.40 4.18 -19.07
C SER A 846 31.01 4.16 -19.74
N LEU A 847 30.43 5.34 -20.02
CA LEU A 847 29.12 5.46 -20.71
C LEU A 847 28.97 4.54 -21.94
N PRO A 848 30.00 4.29 -22.79
CA PRO A 848 29.95 3.31 -23.87
C PRO A 848 29.67 1.86 -23.42
N GLN A 849 30.33 1.43 -22.33
CA GLN A 849 30.15 0.08 -21.81
C GLN A 849 28.73 -0.14 -21.27
N ARG A 850 28.06 0.91 -20.77
CA ARG A 850 26.63 0.85 -20.39
C ARG A 850 25.75 0.53 -21.59
N PHE A 851 25.81 1.35 -22.65
CA PHE A 851 24.94 1.17 -23.82
C PHE A 851 25.19 -0.17 -24.49
N GLU A 852 26.45 -0.61 -24.62
CA GLU A 852 26.78 -1.94 -25.13
C GLU A 852 26.10 -3.03 -24.29
N ARG A 853 26.20 -2.95 -22.96
CA ARG A 853 25.58 -3.92 -22.04
C ARG A 853 24.05 -3.94 -22.16
N GLU A 854 23.40 -2.78 -22.22
CA GLU A 854 21.94 -2.66 -22.39
C GLU A 854 21.46 -3.21 -23.74
N ILE A 855 22.19 -2.89 -24.82
CA ILE A 855 21.89 -3.38 -26.17
C ILE A 855 22.00 -4.90 -26.21
N GLN A 856 23.09 -5.48 -25.68
CA GLN A 856 23.27 -6.94 -25.63
C GLN A 856 22.17 -7.63 -24.81
N TYR A 857 21.77 -7.04 -23.67
CA TYR A 857 20.68 -7.55 -22.86
C TYR A 857 19.34 -7.50 -23.60
N MET A 858 19.04 -6.40 -24.29
CA MET A 858 17.81 -6.27 -25.07
C MET A 858 17.79 -7.17 -26.31
N GLU A 859 18.92 -7.39 -26.97
CA GLU A 859 19.03 -8.35 -28.08
C GLU A 859 18.80 -9.79 -27.63
N MET A 860 19.30 -10.16 -26.44
CA MET A 860 19.01 -11.45 -25.82
C MET A 860 17.50 -11.62 -25.57
N LEU A 861 16.87 -10.66 -24.88
CA LEU A 861 15.44 -10.73 -24.56
C LEU A 861 14.58 -10.75 -25.83
N ARG A 862 14.87 -9.89 -26.81
CA ARG A 862 14.17 -9.84 -28.08
C ARG A 862 14.25 -11.16 -28.85
N SER A 863 15.44 -11.75 -28.92
CA SER A 863 15.65 -13.05 -29.58
C SER A 863 14.88 -14.17 -28.88
N MET A 864 14.81 -14.13 -27.55
CA MET A 864 13.99 -15.06 -26.75
C MET A 864 12.48 -14.90 -27.04
N MET A 865 11.96 -13.68 -27.05
CA MET A 865 10.55 -13.39 -27.37
C MET A 865 10.20 -13.86 -28.78
N ARG A 866 11.07 -13.57 -29.75
CA ARG A 866 10.89 -14.00 -31.15
C ARG A 866 10.88 -15.51 -31.31
N ALA A 867 11.78 -16.21 -30.63
CA ALA A 867 11.82 -17.67 -30.65
C ALA A 867 10.51 -18.27 -30.12
N LEU A 868 10.02 -17.77 -28.97
CA LEU A 868 8.77 -18.23 -28.37
C LEU A 868 7.55 -17.91 -29.25
N PHE A 869 7.48 -16.72 -29.84
CA PHE A 869 6.47 -16.38 -30.84
C PHE A 869 6.41 -17.42 -31.97
N GLN A 870 7.56 -17.76 -32.55
CA GLN A 870 7.64 -18.75 -33.64
C GLN A 870 7.23 -20.16 -33.18
N VAL A 871 7.61 -20.56 -31.97
CA VAL A 871 7.20 -21.85 -31.38
C VAL A 871 5.68 -21.92 -31.23
N PHE A 872 5.05 -20.92 -30.60
CA PHE A 872 3.60 -20.93 -30.39
C PHE A 872 2.82 -20.82 -31.71
N ALA A 873 3.29 -20.03 -32.67
CA ALA A 873 2.70 -19.97 -34.01
C ALA A 873 2.79 -21.32 -34.75
N ALA A 874 3.89 -22.07 -34.58
CA ALA A 874 4.03 -23.41 -35.14
C ALA A 874 3.09 -24.42 -34.47
N MET A 875 2.92 -24.33 -33.14
CA MET A 875 2.04 -25.20 -32.35
C MET A 875 0.55 -24.99 -32.64
N GLU A 876 0.14 -23.76 -32.96
CA GLU A 876 -1.22 -23.47 -33.41
C GLU A 876 -1.51 -24.14 -34.78
N ARG A 877 -0.51 -24.20 -35.66
CA ARG A 877 -0.65 -24.77 -37.01
C ARG A 877 -0.63 -26.30 -37.03
N ASP A 878 0.17 -26.93 -36.17
CA ASP A 878 0.21 -28.39 -36.08
C ASP A 878 -0.88 -28.98 -35.17
N GLY A 879 -1.71 -28.12 -34.56
CA GLY A 879 -2.82 -28.51 -33.70
C GLY A 879 -2.39 -28.97 -32.30
N SER A 880 -1.14 -28.70 -31.90
CA SER A 880 -0.66 -29.02 -30.55
C SER A 880 -1.32 -28.18 -29.47
N ILE A 881 -1.83 -26.99 -29.82
CA ILE A 881 -2.69 -26.17 -28.96
C ILE A 881 -4.13 -26.25 -29.47
N PRO A 882 -5.11 -26.60 -28.61
CA PRO A 882 -6.51 -26.66 -29.02
C PRO A 882 -7.03 -25.25 -29.37
N SER A 883 -7.35 -25.04 -30.64
CA SER A 883 -8.05 -23.82 -31.09
C SER A 883 -9.54 -23.97 -30.77
N VAL A 884 -10.00 -23.28 -29.73
CA VAL A 884 -11.42 -23.22 -29.37
C VAL A 884 -11.98 -21.89 -29.89
N ALA A 885 -12.78 -21.96 -30.96
CA ALA A 885 -13.50 -20.79 -31.45
C ALA A 885 -14.52 -20.34 -30.38
N PRO A 886 -14.48 -19.07 -29.93
CA PRO A 886 -15.41 -18.61 -28.91
C PRO A 886 -16.84 -18.54 -29.46
N ILE A 887 -17.83 -18.89 -28.64
CA ILE A 887 -19.27 -18.81 -28.99
C ILE A 887 -19.72 -17.34 -29.13
N PHE A 888 -19.15 -16.45 -28.31
CA PHE A 888 -19.40 -15.01 -28.33
C PHE A 888 -18.08 -14.23 -28.44
N GLY A 889 -18.08 -13.16 -29.23
CA GLY A 889 -16.91 -12.32 -29.48
C GLY A 889 -16.05 -12.78 -30.67
N SER A 890 -14.95 -12.09 -30.92
CA SER A 890 -14.00 -12.40 -31.99
C SER A 890 -12.55 -12.29 -31.49
N PRO A 891 -11.58 -12.96 -32.15
CA PRO A 891 -10.15 -12.77 -31.84
C PRO A 891 -9.71 -11.30 -31.90
N THR A 892 -10.27 -10.51 -32.82
CA THR A 892 -10.02 -9.07 -32.96
C THR A 892 -10.43 -8.28 -31.71
N VAL A 893 -11.65 -8.50 -31.20
CA VAL A 893 -12.15 -7.81 -29.99
C VAL A 893 -11.32 -8.22 -28.77
N ARG A 894 -10.95 -9.50 -28.67
CA ARG A 894 -10.07 -9.97 -27.60
C ARG A 894 -8.71 -9.28 -27.64
N PHE A 895 -8.08 -9.21 -28.82
CA PHE A 895 -6.82 -8.50 -29.02
C PHE A 895 -6.93 -7.04 -28.56
N GLN A 896 -7.98 -6.34 -28.99
CA GLN A 896 -8.21 -4.94 -28.62
C GLN A 896 -8.32 -4.76 -27.10
N HIS A 897 -9.05 -5.65 -26.39
CA HIS A 897 -9.12 -5.59 -24.93
C HIS A 897 -7.80 -5.92 -24.23
N ARG A 898 -6.97 -6.82 -24.78
CA ARG A 898 -5.66 -7.16 -24.16
C ARG A 898 -4.69 -5.98 -24.16
N PHE A 899 -4.73 -5.18 -25.22
CA PHE A 899 -3.81 -4.06 -25.46
C PHE A 899 -4.49 -2.69 -25.38
N ALA A 900 -5.68 -2.61 -24.78
CA ALA A 900 -6.47 -1.37 -24.69
C ALA A 900 -5.68 -0.24 -24.00
N ALA A 901 -4.91 -0.57 -22.95
CA ALA A 901 -4.05 0.34 -22.22
C ALA A 901 -3.00 1.08 -23.09
N PHE A 902 -2.73 0.60 -24.31
CA PHE A 902 -1.75 1.20 -25.20
C PHE A 902 -2.36 2.17 -26.21
N GLN A 903 -3.69 2.24 -26.32
CA GLN A 903 -4.38 3.03 -27.34
C GLN A 903 -4.20 4.54 -27.15
N SER A 904 -3.95 4.99 -25.92
CA SER A 904 -3.69 6.40 -25.61
C SER A 904 -2.29 6.88 -26.01
N LEU A 905 -1.37 5.95 -26.32
CA LEU A 905 0.04 6.26 -26.59
C LEU A 905 0.30 6.56 -28.06
N HIS A 906 1.09 7.59 -28.31
CA HIS A 906 1.54 7.96 -29.66
C HIS A 906 2.76 7.16 -30.09
N PHE A 907 3.71 6.92 -29.18
CA PHE A 907 4.95 6.19 -29.45
C PHE A 907 5.32 5.25 -28.29
N PRO A 908 5.63 3.96 -28.56
CA PRO A 908 5.38 3.27 -29.82
C PRO A 908 3.88 3.14 -30.08
N ALA A 909 3.49 3.22 -31.36
CA ALA A 909 2.08 3.15 -31.74
C ALA A 909 1.48 1.79 -31.35
N ALA A 910 0.25 1.80 -30.85
CA ALA A 910 -0.49 0.57 -30.58
C ALA A 910 -0.72 -0.21 -31.89
N LEU A 911 -0.31 -1.48 -31.91
CA LEU A 911 -0.53 -2.34 -33.07
C LEU A 911 -1.97 -2.84 -33.12
N THR A 912 -2.45 -3.15 -34.32
CA THR A 912 -3.79 -3.72 -34.55
C THR A 912 -3.74 -5.23 -34.74
N PHE A 913 -4.90 -5.88 -34.68
CA PHE A 913 -5.01 -7.31 -35.01
C PHE A 913 -4.72 -7.58 -36.49
N ASP A 914 -4.97 -6.62 -37.37
CA ASP A 914 -4.66 -6.73 -38.80
C ASP A 914 -3.13 -6.69 -39.03
N ASP A 915 -2.40 -5.89 -38.23
CA ASP A 915 -0.93 -5.89 -38.24
C ASP A 915 -0.39 -7.25 -37.77
N PHE A 916 -0.99 -7.85 -36.75
CA PHE A 916 -0.62 -9.19 -36.29
C PHE A 916 -0.82 -10.20 -37.42
N THR A 917 -2.04 -10.33 -37.95
CA THR A 917 -2.35 -11.33 -38.98
C THR A 917 -1.51 -11.18 -40.25
N SER A 918 -1.18 -9.95 -40.65
CA SER A 918 -0.33 -9.67 -41.80
C SER A 918 1.14 -10.04 -41.56
N ASN A 919 1.66 -9.77 -40.36
CA ASN A 919 3.07 -9.99 -40.01
C ASN A 919 3.35 -11.37 -39.38
N SER A 920 2.32 -12.13 -39.03
CA SER A 920 2.40 -13.48 -38.47
C SER A 920 1.94 -14.57 -39.45
N ASP A 921 1.80 -14.25 -40.75
CA ASP A 921 1.39 -15.25 -41.75
C ASP A 921 2.53 -16.20 -42.12
N PHE A 922 2.54 -17.37 -41.48
CA PHE A 922 3.44 -18.46 -41.83
C PHE A 922 2.85 -19.44 -42.87
N SER A 923 1.70 -19.15 -43.51
CA SER A 923 1.00 -20.05 -44.44
C SER A 923 1.91 -20.67 -45.50
N ARG A 924 2.89 -19.89 -45.98
CA ARG A 924 3.84 -20.27 -47.04
C ARG A 924 4.95 -21.22 -46.59
N PHE A 925 5.12 -21.45 -45.28
CA PHE A 925 6.22 -22.24 -44.72
C PHE A 925 5.70 -23.53 -44.06
N GLY A 926 6.49 -24.61 -44.21
CA GLY A 926 6.26 -25.86 -43.47
C GLY A 926 6.54 -25.67 -41.98
N VAL A 927 5.77 -26.36 -41.13
CA VAL A 927 5.88 -26.23 -39.66
C VAL A 927 7.31 -26.54 -39.16
N ASP A 928 7.97 -27.55 -39.74
CA ASP A 928 9.34 -27.92 -39.36
C ASP A 928 10.36 -26.81 -39.62
N LEU A 929 10.15 -25.99 -40.67
CA LEU A 929 11.02 -24.86 -40.96
C LEU A 929 10.84 -23.73 -39.93
N ILE A 930 9.62 -23.53 -39.43
CA ILE A 930 9.32 -22.55 -38.38
C ILE A 930 10.00 -22.97 -37.08
N TYR A 931 9.93 -24.25 -36.69
CA TYR A 931 10.64 -24.76 -35.52
C TYR A 931 12.17 -24.62 -35.65
N LYS A 932 12.75 -24.86 -36.83
CA LYS A 932 14.18 -24.63 -37.08
C LYS A 932 14.57 -23.17 -36.94
N SER A 933 13.76 -22.26 -37.48
CA SER A 933 13.95 -20.81 -37.30
C SER A 933 13.92 -20.42 -35.81
N ALA A 934 12.99 -20.99 -35.05
CA ALA A 934 12.88 -20.74 -33.62
C ALA A 934 14.10 -21.25 -32.85
N GLU A 935 14.60 -22.44 -33.20
CA GLU A 935 15.84 -23.00 -32.63
C GLU A 935 17.04 -22.08 -32.86
N GLU A 936 17.19 -21.54 -34.07
CA GLU A 936 18.26 -20.57 -34.37
C GLU A 936 18.09 -19.28 -33.55
N CYS A 937 16.86 -18.78 -33.37
CA CYS A 937 16.61 -17.63 -32.51
C CYS A 937 17.01 -17.89 -31.03
N PHE A 938 16.77 -19.10 -30.51
CA PHE A 938 17.26 -19.48 -29.17
C PHE A 938 18.79 -19.54 -29.09
N LYS A 939 19.48 -19.99 -30.16
CA LYS A 939 20.94 -19.96 -30.22
C LYS A 939 21.48 -18.53 -30.22
N VAL A 940 20.83 -17.63 -30.96
CA VAL A 940 21.18 -16.19 -30.98
C VAL A 940 20.98 -15.56 -29.59
N ALA A 941 19.85 -15.85 -28.93
CA ALA A 941 19.61 -15.40 -27.55
C ALA A 941 20.72 -15.85 -26.60
N ARG A 942 21.14 -17.13 -26.72
CA ARG A 942 22.27 -17.68 -25.98
C ARG A 942 23.57 -16.94 -26.26
N THR A 943 23.90 -16.65 -27.51
CA THR A 943 25.17 -15.97 -27.85
C THR A 943 25.25 -14.58 -27.24
N HIS A 944 24.15 -13.81 -27.27
CA HIS A 944 24.10 -12.49 -26.63
C HIS A 944 24.20 -12.60 -25.09
N GLY A 945 23.52 -13.57 -24.48
CA GLY A 945 23.63 -13.82 -23.05
C GLY A 945 25.04 -14.25 -22.60
N GLU A 946 25.71 -15.13 -23.36
CA GLU A 946 27.10 -15.52 -23.10
C GLU A 946 28.07 -14.34 -23.26
N ALA A 947 27.86 -13.48 -24.26
CA ALA A 947 28.65 -12.26 -24.46
C ALA A 947 28.47 -11.27 -23.29
N LEU A 948 27.24 -11.09 -22.81
CA LEU A 948 26.90 -10.26 -21.66
C LEU A 948 27.61 -10.74 -20.38
N MET A 949 27.57 -12.05 -20.11
CA MET A 949 28.26 -12.65 -18.95
C MET A 949 29.79 -12.55 -19.09
N ALA A 950 30.34 -12.74 -20.29
CA ALA A 950 31.78 -12.64 -20.54
C ALA A 950 32.32 -11.21 -20.39
N ALA A 951 31.51 -10.19 -20.70
CA ALA A 951 31.86 -8.79 -20.50
C ALA A 951 31.99 -8.45 -19.01
N ALA A 952 31.08 -8.95 -18.17
CA ALA A 952 31.12 -8.76 -16.71
C ALA A 952 32.34 -9.42 -16.04
N GLY A 953 32.79 -10.58 -16.56
CA GLY A 953 33.97 -11.27 -16.06
C GLY A 953 35.31 -10.55 -16.31
N LYS A 954 35.42 -9.76 -17.39
CA LYS A 954 36.66 -9.03 -17.74
C LYS A 954 36.91 -7.83 -16.83
N THR A 955 35.87 -7.08 -16.48
CA THR A 955 35.91 -5.95 -15.54
C THR A 955 36.42 -6.34 -14.14
N SER A 956 36.19 -7.59 -13.70
CA SER A 956 36.70 -8.07 -12.41
C SER A 956 38.20 -8.33 -12.39
N ARG A 957 38.79 -8.73 -13.53
CA ARG A 957 40.20 -9.15 -13.66
C ARG A 957 41.16 -7.97 -13.80
N GLU A 958 40.71 -6.85 -14.34
CA GLU A 958 41.52 -5.64 -14.52
C GLU A 958 41.62 -4.78 -13.25
N SER A 959 40.72 -4.97 -12.27
CA SER A 959 40.69 -4.19 -11.02
C SER A 959 41.66 -4.61 -9.91
N GLY A 960 42.54 -5.61 -10.12
CA GLY A 960 43.63 -5.95 -9.19
C GLY A 960 43.23 -6.43 -7.78
N GLU A 961 41.95 -6.43 -7.41
CA GLU A 961 41.48 -6.90 -6.10
C GLU A 961 41.39 -8.43 -6.08
N GLN A 962 42.48 -9.09 -5.65
CA GLN A 962 42.43 -10.46 -5.13
C GLN A 962 41.74 -10.47 -3.75
N SER A 963 40.42 -10.31 -3.74
CA SER A 963 39.58 -10.64 -2.59
C SER A 963 39.06 -12.07 -2.75
N SER A 964 39.25 -12.90 -1.74
CA SER A 964 38.93 -14.35 -1.71
C SER A 964 37.44 -14.68 -1.57
N LEU A 965 36.54 -13.71 -1.82
CA LEU A 965 35.09 -13.90 -1.79
C LEU A 965 34.48 -13.29 -3.07
N PRO A 966 33.74 -14.07 -3.88
CA PRO A 966 33.12 -13.55 -5.09
C PRO A 966 32.14 -12.43 -4.74
N LYS A 967 32.30 -11.25 -5.34
CA LYS A 967 31.34 -10.14 -5.24
C LYS A 967 29.97 -10.68 -5.71
N PRO A 968 28.86 -10.44 -4.99
CA PRO A 968 27.54 -10.88 -5.44
C PRO A 968 27.23 -10.21 -6.77
N GLU A 969 27.12 -11.02 -7.82
CA GLU A 969 26.88 -10.59 -9.19
C GLU A 969 25.51 -9.89 -9.27
N THR A 970 25.47 -8.70 -9.88
CA THR A 970 24.26 -7.87 -10.08
C THR A 970 23.09 -8.67 -10.68
N GLY A 971 21.84 -8.38 -10.30
CA GLY A 971 20.64 -9.17 -10.67
C GLY A 971 20.46 -9.44 -12.16
N ARG A 972 20.85 -8.52 -13.05
CA ARG A 972 20.84 -8.72 -14.51
C ARG A 972 21.72 -9.87 -15.00
N HIS A 973 22.83 -10.17 -14.31
CA HIS A 973 23.71 -11.29 -14.63
C HIS A 973 23.07 -12.63 -14.27
N ALA A 974 22.46 -12.70 -13.08
CA ALA A 974 21.72 -13.88 -12.62
C ALA A 974 20.51 -14.15 -13.52
N GLU A 975 19.77 -13.11 -13.90
CA GLU A 975 18.66 -13.19 -14.85
C GLU A 975 19.15 -13.68 -16.22
N ALA A 976 20.20 -13.08 -16.78
CA ALA A 976 20.78 -13.52 -18.05
C ALA A 976 21.17 -15.00 -18.03
N GLN A 977 21.76 -15.48 -16.92
CA GLN A 977 22.10 -16.89 -16.77
C GLN A 977 20.86 -17.80 -16.82
N ILE A 978 19.77 -17.41 -16.17
CA ILE A 978 18.51 -18.18 -16.17
C ILE A 978 17.87 -18.15 -17.57
N VAL A 979 17.85 -16.99 -18.23
CA VAL A 979 17.31 -16.84 -19.60
C VAL A 979 18.11 -17.72 -20.58
N VAL A 980 19.44 -17.71 -20.51
CA VAL A 980 20.30 -18.58 -21.34
C VAL A 980 20.01 -20.06 -21.10
N ARG A 981 19.86 -20.49 -19.84
CA ARG A 981 19.46 -21.88 -19.53
C ARG A 981 18.11 -22.23 -20.12
N THR A 982 17.14 -21.32 -20.05
CA THR A 982 15.79 -21.50 -20.60
C THR A 982 15.81 -21.59 -22.12
N ALA A 983 16.61 -20.76 -22.79
CA ALA A 983 16.81 -20.80 -24.23
C ALA A 983 17.45 -22.14 -24.68
N VAL A 984 18.45 -22.62 -23.96
CA VAL A 984 19.09 -23.93 -24.22
C VAL A 984 18.10 -25.07 -24.04
N ALA A 985 17.30 -25.05 -22.97
CA ALA A 985 16.29 -26.09 -22.72
C ALA A 985 15.27 -26.18 -23.87
N ASN A 986 14.75 -25.03 -24.33
CA ASN A 986 13.83 -24.98 -25.47
C ASN A 986 14.49 -25.44 -26.78
N ALA A 987 15.73 -25.01 -27.07
CA ALA A 987 16.45 -25.46 -28.26
C ALA A 987 16.67 -26.99 -28.26
N VAL A 988 16.95 -27.58 -27.10
CA VAL A 988 17.10 -29.04 -26.95
C VAL A 988 15.77 -29.77 -27.18
N GLU A 989 14.65 -29.25 -26.68
CA GLU A 989 13.33 -29.85 -26.93
C GLU A 989 12.92 -29.78 -28.40
N LEU A 990 13.23 -28.68 -29.10
CA LEU A 990 13.00 -28.56 -30.54
C LEU A 990 13.88 -29.53 -31.34
N ALA A 991 15.17 -29.67 -31.00
CA ALA A 991 16.05 -30.66 -31.62
C ALA A 991 15.61 -32.11 -31.34
N ARG A 992 14.97 -32.37 -30.18
CA ARG A 992 14.36 -33.66 -29.85
C ARG A 992 13.14 -33.93 -30.71
N LEU A 993 12.31 -32.92 -30.94
CA LEU A 993 11.14 -32.99 -31.83
C LEU A 993 11.56 -33.33 -33.27
N GLU A 994 12.63 -32.72 -33.79
CA GLU A 994 13.17 -33.00 -35.13
C GLU A 994 13.64 -34.47 -35.27
N LYS A 995 14.34 -35.01 -34.26
CA LYS A 995 14.77 -36.42 -34.26
C LYS A 995 13.58 -37.39 -34.27
N LEU A 996 12.47 -37.01 -33.62
CA LEU A 996 11.23 -37.79 -33.61
C LEU A 996 10.50 -37.73 -34.97
N SER A 997 10.60 -36.64 -35.72
CA SER A 997 10.07 -36.54 -37.09
C SER A 997 10.92 -37.27 -38.12
N ASP A 998 12.25 -37.15 -38.05
CA ASP A 998 13.19 -37.76 -39.01
C ASP A 998 13.28 -39.29 -38.91
N GLY A 999 13.08 -39.84 -37.71
CA GLY A 999 13.02 -41.30 -37.49
C GLY A 999 11.88 -42.01 -38.24
N ARG A 1000 10.90 -41.27 -38.79
CA ARG A 1000 9.77 -41.82 -39.58
C ARG A 1000 10.04 -41.87 -41.09
N GLY A 1001 11.15 -41.31 -41.57
CA GLY A 1001 11.47 -41.20 -43.01
C GLY A 1001 11.83 -42.50 -43.76
N LYS A 1002 11.77 -43.68 -43.12
CA LYS A 1002 12.09 -44.97 -43.79
C LYS A 1002 11.01 -46.06 -43.70
N SER A 1003 9.85 -45.78 -43.10
CA SER A 1003 8.74 -46.76 -43.00
C SER A 1003 7.48 -46.24 -43.67
N SER A 1004 7.15 -46.86 -44.80
CA SER A 1004 5.97 -46.72 -45.64
C SER A 1004 4.64 -46.44 -44.90
N LYS A 1005 3.90 -45.46 -45.44
CA LYS A 1005 2.42 -45.35 -45.52
C LYS A 1005 1.61 -45.85 -44.32
N GLN A 1006 1.40 -44.96 -43.34
CA GLN A 1006 0.14 -44.85 -42.60
C GLN A 1006 0.04 -43.45 -41.99
N THR A 1007 -0.77 -42.59 -42.59
CA THR A 1007 -1.17 -41.29 -42.06
C THR A 1007 -2.17 -41.50 -40.93
N ALA A 1008 -1.67 -41.86 -39.74
CA ALA A 1008 -2.40 -41.66 -38.49
C ALA A 1008 -1.93 -40.32 -37.92
N SER A 1009 -2.86 -39.36 -37.78
CA SER A 1009 -2.62 -38.09 -37.12
C SER A 1009 -2.33 -38.33 -35.64
N VAL A 1010 -1.05 -38.51 -35.30
CA VAL A 1010 -0.63 -38.53 -33.89
C VAL A 1010 -0.83 -37.11 -33.39
N GLN A 1011 -1.83 -36.94 -32.52
CA GLN A 1011 -2.12 -35.68 -31.85
C GLN A 1011 -0.91 -35.38 -30.94
N LYS A 1012 -0.07 -34.43 -31.35
CA LYS A 1012 1.02 -33.93 -30.51
C LYS A 1012 0.37 -33.10 -29.42
N SER A 1013 0.70 -33.37 -28.16
CA SER A 1013 0.31 -32.51 -27.05
C SER A 1013 1.57 -31.80 -26.56
N ALA A 1014 1.42 -30.55 -26.12
CA ALA A 1014 2.52 -29.75 -25.64
C ALA A 1014 2.13 -29.08 -24.32
N THR A 1015 3.08 -29.04 -23.40
CA THR A 1015 2.91 -28.44 -22.07
C THR A 1015 3.94 -27.35 -21.88
N THR A 1016 3.51 -26.18 -21.39
CA THR A 1016 4.37 -25.05 -21.04
C THR A 1016 4.71 -25.06 -19.56
N ASP A 1017 6.00 -24.96 -19.23
CA ASP A 1017 6.51 -24.98 -17.85
C ASP A 1017 7.26 -23.67 -17.53
N PHE A 1018 6.70 -22.84 -16.64
CA PHE A 1018 7.29 -21.56 -16.19
C PHE A 1018 8.17 -21.69 -14.94
N ALA A 1019 8.45 -22.90 -14.45
CA ALA A 1019 9.23 -23.08 -13.21
C ALA A 1019 10.67 -22.56 -13.30
N MET A 1020 11.26 -22.52 -14.51
CA MET A 1020 12.63 -22.01 -14.71
C MET A 1020 12.67 -20.47 -14.78
N HIS A 1021 11.67 -19.84 -15.39
CA HIS A 1021 11.59 -18.39 -15.54
C HIS A 1021 10.13 -17.93 -15.62
N PRO A 1022 9.73 -16.88 -14.88
CA PRO A 1022 8.32 -16.45 -14.79
C PRO A 1022 7.75 -15.94 -16.12
N HIS A 1023 8.59 -15.44 -17.02
CA HIS A 1023 8.16 -14.88 -18.32
C HIS A 1023 8.43 -15.79 -19.51
N PHE A 1024 9.24 -16.84 -19.35
CA PHE A 1024 9.74 -17.64 -20.45
C PHE A 1024 9.51 -19.13 -20.16
N PRO A 1025 8.52 -19.77 -20.78
CA PRO A 1025 8.23 -21.16 -20.52
C PRO A 1025 9.24 -22.06 -21.24
N VAL A 1026 9.49 -23.23 -20.66
CA VAL A 1026 10.04 -24.37 -21.37
C VAL A 1026 8.89 -25.15 -22.00
N VAL A 1027 8.89 -25.26 -23.33
CA VAL A 1027 7.87 -25.97 -24.10
C VAL A 1027 8.29 -27.43 -24.24
N ARG A 1028 7.54 -28.34 -23.62
CA ARG A 1028 7.77 -29.79 -23.71
C ARG A 1028 6.74 -30.43 -24.63
N PHE A 1029 7.21 -31.19 -25.62
CA PHE A 1029 6.36 -31.97 -26.50
C PHE A 1029 6.21 -33.40 -25.98
N THR A 1030 4.96 -33.88 -25.84
CA THR A 1030 4.65 -35.26 -25.51
C THR A 1030 4.07 -35.96 -26.73
N SER A 1031 4.55 -37.18 -26.99
CA SER A 1031 3.90 -38.08 -27.94
C SER A 1031 2.96 -38.98 -27.15
N ASP A 1032 1.65 -38.72 -27.19
CA ASP A 1032 0.68 -39.72 -26.78
C ASP A 1032 0.75 -40.89 -27.77
N ARG A 1033 1.39 -41.98 -27.35
CA ARG A 1033 1.19 -43.29 -27.96
C ARG A 1033 -0.19 -43.77 -27.51
N ARG A 1034 -1.23 -43.49 -28.29
CA ARG A 1034 -2.44 -44.32 -28.27
C ARG A 1034 -2.21 -45.59 -29.06
#